data_AF-A0A1Y1YAX6-F1
#
_entry.id   AF-A0A1Y1YAX6-F1
#
_cell.length_a   1.000
_cell.length_b   1.000
_cell.length_c   1.000
_cell.angle_alpha   90.00
_cell.angle_beta   90.00
_cell.angle_gamma   90.00
#
_symmetry.space_group_name_H-M   'P 1'
#
loop_
_entity.id
_entity.type
_entity.pdbx_description
1 polymer ?
#
loop_
_entity_poly.entity_id
_entity_poly.type
_entity_poly.pdbx_seq_one_letter_code
_entity_poly.pdbx_strand_id
1 'polypeptide(L)'
;MTANGRRGAEAIHISGAFTGLAFLIVCLRLYTRFFIVRCPGLEDYFIALAMICSIGLTICIGIQVEYGMGQHIVTLTQMDIRSSLKAFWASLIVYYLSLGLTKTSILLQYRRVFPTKSFQFACWSIMTVVIAYTVWAVFGSIFACVPVRAFWTLEPATCINQKVMWFTNAGINIMTDFAIIILPMPVIRPLNLARRQKQALTGIFAIGGFVCVVSILRLQSLIAISNSKDQTYDNPPAATWSSVETNVGIICSCLPCLRPLMTRCLPGVFSSANKYGAISGARRPNRNTYGRQTGGATTIQGGIEMKRSRSSSDGGIQEVQDDRIQVVTEVHVRVESKNDRDRHRDSQARDIKVERGGSTETLLCFRGYKLPHVEVPNMMVPGLPQCAPQPIRIIHVGMGASGLLAAHKARKFLTDYELICYENNDVIGGTWYENRYPGCACDIPAHTYTFPFERNPEWSGYYSYAPEIQEYMMQFYKKHSLEPFVVLNTMVMGATWNEVEGKWHVELERKDGTSFVDKCHVLINGSGVLTKWKWPDIKGLHGFKGTLAHSANWPRDLDWSGKRVAVIGTGSSSIQMLPKIAETASHVTVFMRNSTYIAPQFGTSVVNKEADPEALDPQAAGKHHYTEREKQRFQDDPEYHLKYCTEVEKAIVGGWDMFYRGSELNVAAKRAMQESMAARLGDREDLKNHFIPSWSPGCRRLTPGEGYLEALIRPNVTCVMDNAITHVTPDGPVTADGAQHDVDIVACATGFYVQYLPHFPIRGMDGHLMQDQTEPGIYASISAPGFPNYFVINGPRGNWGQGYRIKSIQPKQNITAQLNSYMDAWHKKHSIWQEDCKSWYKANTKGGRVYIWPGSLLYHLKFLKHPRYEHYEIEYEDADNIWMFLGNGKTISQEKYGKDAPVPYIRNDEYAPWDIE
;
A
#
# COMPACT_ATOMS: atom_id res chain seq x y z
N MET A 1 2.98 27.14 -65.23
CA MET A 1 3.51 27.66 -63.95
C MET A 1 4.98 27.94 -64.15
N THR A 2 5.40 29.22 -64.08
CA THR A 2 6.80 29.63 -64.18
C THR A 2 7.61 29.06 -62.99
N ALA A 3 8.91 28.81 -63.20
CA ALA A 3 9.81 28.23 -62.20
C ALA A 3 9.84 28.98 -60.85
N ASN A 4 9.42 30.24 -60.82
CA ASN A 4 9.42 31.13 -59.64
C ASN A 4 8.33 30.83 -58.60
N GLY A 5 7.28 30.06 -58.92
CA GLY A 5 6.23 29.71 -57.95
C GLY A 5 6.43 28.38 -57.22
N ARG A 6 7.42 27.58 -57.64
CA ARG A 6 7.54 26.17 -57.25
C ARG A 6 7.98 25.98 -55.79
N ARG A 7 8.93 26.80 -55.31
CA ARG A 7 9.49 26.68 -53.94
C ARG A 7 8.46 27.04 -52.86
N GLY A 8 7.64 28.06 -53.10
CA GLY A 8 6.55 28.43 -52.19
C GLY A 8 5.45 27.37 -52.13
N ALA A 9 5.04 26.83 -53.29
CA ALA A 9 4.07 25.75 -53.36
C ALA A 9 4.54 24.47 -52.64
N GLU A 10 5.82 24.11 -52.77
CA GLU A 10 6.44 22.99 -52.05
C GLU A 10 6.35 23.19 -50.53
N ALA A 11 6.62 24.41 -50.02
CA ALA A 11 6.53 24.71 -48.60
C ALA A 11 5.11 24.55 -48.02
N ILE A 12 4.07 24.98 -48.75
CA ILE A 12 2.68 24.78 -48.34
C ILE A 12 2.29 23.31 -48.37
N HIS A 13 2.61 22.59 -49.44
CA HIS A 13 2.22 21.18 -49.57
C HIS A 13 2.82 20.33 -48.45
N ILE A 14 4.11 20.54 -48.15
CA ILE A 14 4.79 19.82 -47.06
C ILE A 14 4.18 20.22 -45.72
N SER A 15 4.03 21.52 -45.44
CA SER A 15 3.46 22.01 -44.18
C SER A 15 2.04 21.51 -43.95
N GLY A 16 1.18 21.56 -44.98
CA GLY A 16 -0.20 21.08 -44.93
C GLY A 16 -0.30 19.58 -44.69
N ALA A 17 0.56 18.77 -45.33
CA ALA A 17 0.59 17.33 -45.12
C ALA A 17 0.95 16.96 -43.67
N PHE A 18 2.01 17.58 -43.11
CA PHE A 18 2.42 17.34 -41.72
C PHE A 18 1.40 17.85 -40.70
N THR A 19 0.79 19.02 -40.93
CA THR A 19 -0.29 19.53 -40.07
C THR A 19 -1.52 18.64 -40.11
N GLY A 20 -1.92 18.13 -41.28
CA GLY A 20 -3.05 17.20 -41.41
C GLY A 20 -2.80 15.87 -40.67
N LEU A 21 -1.60 15.31 -40.81
CA LEU A 21 -1.20 14.10 -40.08
C LEU A 21 -1.18 14.33 -38.57
N ALA A 22 -0.60 15.43 -38.10
CA ALA A 22 -0.56 15.79 -36.69
C ALA A 22 -1.97 15.99 -36.11
N PHE A 23 -2.87 16.65 -36.84
CA PHE A 23 -4.26 16.85 -36.45
C PHE A 23 -4.99 15.52 -36.23
N LEU A 24 -4.89 14.59 -37.18
CA LEU A 24 -5.48 13.26 -37.05
C LEU A 24 -4.97 12.54 -35.80
N ILE A 25 -3.66 12.58 -35.54
CA ILE A 25 -3.03 11.93 -34.39
C ILE A 25 -3.46 12.59 -33.06
N VAL A 26 -3.59 13.92 -33.02
CA VAL A 26 -4.13 14.64 -31.85
C VAL A 26 -5.60 14.26 -31.62
N CYS A 27 -6.44 14.22 -32.66
CA CYS A 27 -7.82 13.76 -32.54
C CYS A 27 -7.91 12.33 -32.00
N LEU A 28 -7.05 11.42 -32.47
CA LEU A 28 -6.98 10.05 -31.94
C LEU A 28 -6.54 10.03 -30.48
N ARG A 29 -5.58 10.87 -30.08
CA ARG A 29 -5.17 11.02 -28.68
C ARG A 29 -6.33 11.51 -27.83
N LEU A 30 -6.96 12.63 -28.20
CA LEU A 30 -8.10 13.19 -27.47
C LEU A 30 -9.25 12.19 -27.41
N TYR A 31 -9.56 11.50 -28.50
CA TYR A 31 -10.59 10.46 -28.50
C TYR A 31 -10.25 9.32 -27.54
N THR A 32 -9.01 8.83 -27.59
CA THR A 32 -8.53 7.79 -26.67
C THR A 32 -8.61 8.25 -25.22
N ARG A 33 -8.30 9.51 -24.94
CA ARG A 33 -8.15 10.04 -23.58
C ARG A 33 -9.47 10.47 -22.95
N PHE A 34 -10.35 11.09 -23.72
CA PHE A 34 -11.67 11.52 -23.28
C PHE A 34 -12.70 10.39 -23.32
N PHE A 35 -12.67 9.51 -24.33
CA PHE A 35 -13.74 8.52 -24.55
C PHE A 35 -13.35 7.07 -24.25
N ILE A 36 -12.12 6.63 -24.55
CA ILE A 36 -11.68 5.24 -24.30
C ILE A 36 -11.18 5.06 -22.86
N VAL A 37 -10.19 5.86 -22.46
CA VAL A 37 -9.52 5.78 -21.14
C VAL A 37 -10.26 6.64 -20.10
N ARG A 38 -11.01 7.66 -20.55
CA ARG A 38 -11.79 8.60 -19.70
C ARG A 38 -10.99 9.23 -18.56
N CYS A 39 -9.75 9.62 -18.84
CA CYS A 39 -8.84 10.20 -17.84
C CYS A 39 -7.99 11.33 -18.46
N PRO A 40 -8.62 12.44 -18.88
CA PRO A 40 -7.91 13.57 -19.47
C PRO A 40 -6.98 14.22 -18.45
N GLY A 41 -5.80 14.65 -18.89
CA GLY A 41 -4.86 15.40 -18.06
C GLY A 41 -4.55 16.77 -18.65
N LEU A 42 -3.80 17.60 -17.91
CA LEU A 42 -3.39 18.93 -18.37
C LEU A 42 -2.62 18.86 -19.70
N GLU A 43 -1.80 17.81 -19.89
CA GLU A 43 -1.07 17.53 -21.12
C GLU A 43 -1.97 17.48 -22.37
N ASP A 44 -3.22 17.05 -22.23
CA ASP A 44 -4.16 16.92 -23.34
C ASP A 44 -4.75 18.29 -23.77
N TYR A 45 -4.82 19.26 -22.86
CA TYR A 45 -5.19 20.65 -23.18
C TYR A 45 -4.03 21.41 -23.83
N PHE A 46 -2.82 21.25 -23.30
CA PHE A 46 -1.61 21.87 -23.85
C PHE A 46 -1.35 21.41 -25.30
N ILE A 47 -1.52 20.12 -25.59
CA ILE A 47 -1.32 19.61 -26.97
C ILE A 47 -2.42 20.07 -27.92
N ALA A 48 -3.68 20.21 -27.46
CA ALA A 48 -4.77 20.76 -28.27
C ALA A 48 -4.50 22.23 -28.62
N LEU A 49 -4.01 23.02 -27.66
CA LEU A 49 -3.62 24.41 -27.90
C LEU A 49 -2.39 24.51 -28.82
N ALA A 50 -1.41 23.61 -28.67
CA ALA A 50 -0.26 23.53 -29.57
C ALA A 50 -0.68 23.23 -31.02
N MET A 51 -1.68 22.36 -31.21
CA MET A 51 -2.25 22.03 -32.51
C MET A 51 -2.94 23.24 -33.16
N ILE A 52 -3.71 24.02 -32.39
CA ILE A 52 -4.31 25.28 -32.87
C ILE A 52 -3.22 26.24 -33.37
N CYS A 53 -2.13 26.37 -32.61
CA CYS A 53 -0.99 27.20 -33.00
C CYS A 53 -0.28 26.68 -34.26
N SER A 54 -0.15 25.36 -34.42
CA SER A 54 0.40 24.74 -35.63
C SER A 54 -0.47 24.97 -36.88
N ILE A 55 -1.80 24.89 -36.74
CA ILE A 55 -2.72 25.26 -37.82
C ILE A 55 -2.54 26.74 -38.18
N GLY A 56 -2.43 27.61 -37.17
CA GLY A 56 -2.11 29.02 -37.36
C GLY A 56 -0.79 29.25 -38.11
N LEU A 57 0.26 28.47 -37.80
CA LEU A 57 1.54 28.52 -38.49
C LEU A 57 1.39 28.17 -39.97
N THR A 58 0.68 27.08 -40.30
CA THR A 58 0.46 26.68 -41.69
C THR A 58 -0.38 27.69 -42.47
N ILE A 59 -1.37 28.34 -41.84
CA ILE A 59 -2.11 29.46 -42.42
C ILE A 59 -1.17 30.64 -42.71
N CYS A 60 -0.31 31.01 -41.76
CA CYS A 60 0.66 32.10 -41.96
C CYS A 60 1.66 31.81 -43.09
N ILE A 61 2.06 30.54 -43.26
CA ILE A 61 2.89 30.10 -44.39
C ILE A 61 2.13 30.24 -45.71
N GLY A 62 0.84 29.86 -45.73
CA GLY A 62 -0.04 30.05 -46.89
C GLY A 62 -0.11 31.51 -47.35
N ILE A 63 -0.36 32.40 -46.39
CA ILE A 63 -0.40 33.85 -46.62
C ILE A 63 0.98 34.36 -47.10
N GLN A 64 2.09 33.89 -46.53
CA GLN A 64 3.42 34.29 -46.99
C GLN A 64 3.68 33.92 -48.46
N VAL A 65 3.26 32.74 -48.92
CA VAL A 65 3.39 32.35 -50.34
C VAL A 65 2.49 33.17 -51.25
N GLU A 66 1.26 33.45 -50.82
CA GLU A 66 0.31 34.30 -51.55
C GLU A 66 0.91 35.68 -51.83
N TYR A 67 1.59 36.26 -50.83
CA TYR A 67 2.29 37.54 -50.95
C TYR A 67 3.77 37.41 -51.35
N GLY A 68 4.15 36.33 -52.03
CA GLY A 68 5.40 36.26 -52.78
C GLY A 68 6.55 35.44 -52.17
N MET A 69 6.36 34.70 -51.07
CA MET A 69 7.39 33.82 -50.52
C MET A 69 7.81 32.74 -51.53
N GLY A 70 9.11 32.66 -51.81
CA GLY A 70 9.68 31.79 -52.86
C GLY A 70 9.86 32.47 -54.23
N GLN A 71 9.44 33.73 -54.36
CA GLN A 71 9.76 34.60 -55.50
C GLN A 71 10.90 35.56 -55.14
N HIS A 72 11.62 36.04 -56.15
CA HIS A 72 12.70 37.00 -55.94
C HIS A 72 12.17 38.34 -55.45
N ILE A 73 12.83 38.97 -54.48
CA ILE A 73 12.36 40.24 -53.89
C ILE A 73 12.13 41.36 -54.92
N VAL A 74 12.88 41.34 -56.03
CA VAL A 74 12.77 42.32 -57.14
C VAL A 74 11.48 42.19 -57.96
N THR A 75 10.78 41.05 -57.89
CA THR A 75 9.53 40.82 -58.64
C THR A 75 8.28 41.19 -57.83
N LEU A 76 8.43 41.64 -56.59
CA LEU A 76 7.33 41.88 -55.66
C LEU A 76 7.06 43.37 -55.47
N THR A 77 5.79 43.72 -55.28
CA THR A 77 5.44 45.10 -54.94
C THR A 77 5.76 45.39 -53.47
N GLN A 78 5.97 46.66 -53.12
CA GLN A 78 6.18 47.08 -51.73
C GLN A 78 5.00 46.71 -50.80
N MET A 79 3.79 46.59 -51.36
CA MET A 79 2.61 46.17 -50.62
C MET A 79 2.65 44.66 -50.31
N ASP A 80 3.09 43.85 -51.26
CA ASP A 80 3.25 42.40 -51.09
C ASP A 80 4.33 42.08 -50.05
N ILE A 81 5.47 42.78 -50.11
CA ILE A 81 6.56 42.63 -49.13
C ILE A 81 6.05 42.93 -47.70
N ARG A 82 5.31 44.02 -47.53
CA ARG A 82 4.74 44.41 -46.22
C ARG A 82 3.72 43.38 -45.70
N SER A 83 2.87 42.85 -46.56
CA SER A 83 1.90 41.81 -46.19
C SER A 83 2.59 40.48 -45.84
N SER A 84 3.61 40.11 -46.61
CA SER A 84 4.45 38.93 -46.34
C SER A 84 5.19 39.05 -45.00
N LEU A 85 5.77 40.22 -44.69
CA LEU A 85 6.44 40.47 -43.40
C LEU A 85 5.49 40.45 -42.20
N LYS A 86 4.23 40.89 -42.34
CA LYS A 86 3.21 40.75 -41.28
C LYS A 86 2.89 39.29 -41.01
N ALA A 87 2.73 38.49 -42.07
CA ALA A 87 2.49 37.06 -41.94
C ALA A 87 3.71 36.32 -41.37
N PHE A 88 4.93 36.74 -41.73
CA PHE A 88 6.17 36.25 -41.14
C PHE A 88 6.26 36.58 -39.65
N TRP A 89 5.95 37.82 -39.26
CA TRP A 89 5.90 38.23 -37.85
C TRP A 89 4.91 37.38 -37.03
N ALA A 90 3.69 37.21 -37.54
CA ALA A 90 2.68 36.37 -36.90
C ALA A 90 3.14 34.90 -36.82
N SER A 91 3.81 34.39 -37.86
CA SER A 91 4.32 33.03 -37.91
C SER A 91 5.33 32.74 -36.81
N LEU A 92 6.19 33.70 -36.44
CA LEU A 92 7.17 33.54 -35.35
C LEU A 92 6.49 33.32 -34.00
N ILE A 93 5.43 34.08 -33.71
CA ILE A 93 4.71 34.00 -32.43
C ILE A 93 4.03 32.63 -32.29
N VAL A 94 3.25 32.23 -33.30
CA VAL A 94 2.52 30.96 -33.26
C VAL A 94 3.47 29.76 -33.29
N TYR A 95 4.62 29.88 -33.95
CA TYR A 95 5.67 28.87 -33.95
C TYR A 95 6.26 28.65 -32.56
N TYR A 96 6.74 29.71 -31.89
CA TYR A 96 7.35 29.58 -30.56
C TYR A 96 6.32 29.10 -29.51
N LEU A 97 5.09 29.59 -29.61
CA LEU A 97 4.00 29.14 -28.74
C LEU A 97 3.69 27.65 -28.96
N SER A 98 3.62 27.19 -30.21
CA SER A 98 3.37 25.77 -30.51
C SER A 98 4.48 24.86 -29.99
N LEU A 99 5.75 25.26 -30.12
CA LEU A 99 6.88 24.49 -29.56
C LEU A 99 6.86 24.43 -28.04
N GLY A 100 6.67 25.58 -27.37
CA GLY A 100 6.62 25.65 -25.91
C GLY A 100 5.49 24.80 -25.33
N LEU A 101 4.30 24.87 -25.92
CA LEU A 101 3.13 24.09 -25.50
C LEU A 101 3.33 22.59 -25.75
N THR A 102 3.92 22.21 -26.90
CA THR A 102 4.27 20.82 -27.22
C THR A 102 5.25 20.23 -26.20
N LYS A 103 6.34 20.94 -25.90
CA LYS A 103 7.35 20.52 -24.91
C LYS A 103 6.77 20.41 -23.50
N THR A 104 5.93 21.35 -23.12
CA THR A 104 5.22 21.34 -21.84
C THR A 104 4.27 20.14 -21.74
N SER A 105 3.54 19.81 -22.82
CA SER A 105 2.73 18.58 -22.89
C SER A 105 3.55 17.31 -22.70
N ILE A 106 4.73 17.19 -23.35
CA ILE A 106 5.63 16.04 -23.20
C ILE A 106 6.12 15.90 -21.75
N LEU A 107 6.55 16.99 -21.12
CA LEU A 107 7.05 16.97 -19.73
C LEU A 107 5.95 16.62 -18.72
N LEU A 108 4.74 17.15 -18.89
CA LEU A 108 3.57 16.77 -18.07
C LEU A 108 3.22 15.29 -18.24
N GLN A 109 3.33 14.76 -19.46
CA GLN A 109 3.11 13.34 -19.74
C GLN A 109 4.20 12.46 -19.11
N TYR A 110 5.47 12.86 -19.14
CA TYR A 110 6.56 12.14 -18.47
C TYR A 110 6.36 12.09 -16.97
N ARG A 111 5.91 13.18 -16.36
CA ARG A 111 5.56 13.21 -14.94
C ARG A 111 4.39 12.30 -14.60
N ARG A 112 3.46 12.11 -15.52
CA ARG A 112 2.37 11.15 -15.33
C ARG A 112 2.83 9.69 -15.48
N VAL A 113 3.80 9.43 -16.35
CA VAL A 113 4.30 8.07 -16.65
C VAL A 113 5.30 7.57 -15.61
N PHE A 114 6.15 8.46 -15.07
CA PHE A 114 7.23 8.08 -14.15
C PHE A 114 7.08 8.78 -12.79
N PRO A 115 6.60 8.11 -11.73
CA PRO A 115 6.29 8.74 -10.44
C PRO A 115 7.52 9.06 -9.55
N THR A 116 8.75 8.73 -9.97
CA THR A 116 9.94 8.84 -9.11
C THR A 116 10.33 10.29 -8.80
N LYS A 117 10.55 10.62 -7.51
CA LYS A 117 10.78 12.02 -7.04
C LYS A 117 11.94 12.74 -7.74
N SER A 118 13.07 12.05 -7.97
CA SER A 118 14.23 12.63 -8.70
C SER A 118 13.88 12.98 -10.15
N PHE A 119 13.15 12.09 -10.84
CA PHE A 119 12.69 12.32 -12.21
C PHE A 119 11.63 13.42 -12.28
N GLN A 120 10.73 13.49 -11.29
CA GLN A 120 9.72 14.55 -11.16
C GLN A 120 10.37 15.93 -10.98
N PHE A 121 11.41 16.03 -10.15
CA PHE A 121 12.18 17.26 -9.94
C PHE A 121 12.90 17.70 -11.22
N ALA A 122 13.52 16.76 -11.94
CA ALA A 122 14.15 17.03 -13.22
C ALA A 122 13.13 17.50 -14.29
N CYS A 123 11.95 16.89 -14.35
CA CYS A 123 10.87 17.32 -15.24
C CYS A 123 10.38 18.74 -14.91
N TRP A 124 10.17 19.07 -13.62
CA TRP A 124 9.82 20.43 -13.19
C TRP A 124 10.89 21.44 -13.60
N SER A 125 12.17 21.12 -13.38
CA SER A 125 13.29 22.00 -13.70
C SER A 125 13.35 22.32 -15.20
N ILE A 126 13.26 21.29 -16.05
CA ILE A 126 13.27 21.49 -17.51
C ILE A 126 12.00 22.21 -17.97
N MET A 127 10.84 21.94 -17.37
CA MET A 127 9.59 22.60 -17.72
C MET A 127 9.63 24.10 -17.41
N THR A 128 10.23 24.49 -16.27
CA THR A 128 10.46 25.90 -15.94
C THR A 128 11.36 26.57 -16.97
N VAL A 129 12.44 25.91 -17.40
CA VAL A 129 13.34 26.42 -18.46
C VAL A 129 12.60 26.58 -19.79
N VAL A 130 11.79 25.60 -20.18
CA VAL A 130 10.99 25.65 -21.42
C VAL A 130 9.97 26.79 -21.38
N ILE A 131 9.25 26.97 -20.27
CA ILE A 131 8.26 28.04 -20.12
C ILE A 131 8.96 29.40 -20.16
N ALA A 132 10.05 29.58 -19.41
CA ALA A 132 10.81 30.84 -19.40
C ALA A 132 11.35 31.19 -20.79
N TYR A 133 11.91 30.20 -21.51
CA TYR A 133 12.35 30.38 -22.89
C TYR A 133 11.20 30.73 -23.84
N THR A 134 10.05 30.06 -23.70
CA THR A 134 8.88 30.31 -24.56
C THR A 134 8.37 31.74 -24.36
N VAL A 135 8.28 32.18 -23.11
CA VAL A 135 7.92 33.56 -22.76
C VAL A 135 8.92 34.54 -23.38
N TRP A 136 10.23 34.32 -23.21
CA TRP A 136 11.26 35.14 -23.84
C TRP A 136 11.14 35.18 -25.37
N ALA A 137 10.99 34.04 -26.03
CA ALA A 137 10.94 33.96 -27.49
C ALA A 137 9.68 34.61 -28.08
N VAL A 138 8.53 34.48 -27.40
CA VAL A 138 7.28 35.14 -27.80
C VAL A 138 7.36 36.65 -27.59
N PHE A 139 7.75 37.13 -26.41
CA PHE A 139 7.85 38.57 -26.18
C PHE A 139 8.98 39.22 -26.98
N GLY A 140 10.12 38.54 -27.15
CA GLY A 140 11.23 38.99 -27.99
C GLY A 140 10.85 39.07 -29.47
N SER A 141 9.97 38.21 -29.97
CA SER A 141 9.45 38.30 -31.34
C SER A 141 8.36 39.37 -31.50
N ILE A 142 7.49 39.56 -30.50
CA ILE A 142 6.50 40.66 -30.48
C ILE A 142 7.21 42.02 -30.48
N PHE A 143 8.21 42.19 -29.62
CA PHE A 143 8.96 43.44 -29.43
C PHE A 143 10.29 43.46 -30.19
N ALA A 144 10.39 42.72 -31.30
CA ALA A 144 11.61 42.64 -32.10
C ALA A 144 12.08 44.02 -32.62
N CYS A 145 11.15 44.96 -32.83
CA CYS A 145 11.41 46.36 -33.15
C CYS A 145 10.53 47.28 -32.29
N VAL A 146 11.05 48.45 -31.92
CA VAL A 146 10.31 49.50 -31.24
C VAL A 146 10.33 50.78 -32.10
N PRO A 147 9.16 51.25 -32.60
CA PRO A 147 7.81 50.70 -32.43
C PRO A 147 7.55 49.42 -33.25
N VAL A 148 6.69 48.51 -32.77
CA VAL A 148 6.44 47.17 -33.36
C VAL A 148 6.10 47.21 -34.85
N ARG A 149 5.34 48.24 -35.29
CA ARG A 149 4.96 48.42 -36.69
C ARG A 149 6.15 48.54 -37.65
N ALA A 150 7.30 49.00 -37.16
CA ALA A 150 8.51 49.18 -37.97
C ALA A 150 9.06 47.85 -38.51
N PHE A 151 8.70 46.71 -37.89
CA PHE A 151 9.06 45.38 -38.38
C PHE A 151 8.60 45.13 -39.83
N TRP A 152 7.44 45.67 -40.22
CA TRP A 152 6.87 45.50 -41.57
C TRP A 152 6.71 46.83 -42.34
N THR A 153 6.94 47.99 -41.72
CA THR A 153 6.91 49.28 -42.43
C THR A 153 8.29 49.80 -42.82
N LEU A 154 9.38 49.20 -42.32
CA LEU A 154 10.76 49.62 -42.58
C LEU A 154 11.03 51.10 -42.21
N GLU A 155 10.22 51.69 -41.33
CA GLU A 155 10.46 53.00 -40.71
C GLU A 155 11.72 52.97 -39.82
N PRO A 156 12.41 54.11 -39.60
CA PRO A 156 13.53 54.18 -38.67
C PRO A 156 13.10 53.70 -37.27
N ALA A 157 13.70 52.62 -36.77
CA ALA A 157 13.36 52.02 -35.49
C ALA A 157 14.58 51.38 -34.82
N THR A 158 14.49 51.20 -33.50
CA THR A 158 15.48 50.42 -32.75
C THR A 158 15.01 48.98 -32.74
N CYS A 159 15.74 48.09 -33.43
CA CYS A 159 15.42 46.67 -33.53
C CYS A 159 16.49 45.82 -32.85
N ILE A 160 16.08 44.71 -32.26
CA ILE A 160 16.99 43.68 -31.74
C ILE A 160 17.76 43.08 -32.91
N ASN A 161 19.04 42.76 -32.70
CA ASN A 161 19.84 42.09 -33.72
C ASN A 161 19.22 40.72 -34.05
N GLN A 162 18.58 40.64 -35.22
CA GLN A 162 17.80 39.48 -35.65
C GLN A 162 18.66 38.22 -35.76
N LYS A 163 19.93 38.35 -36.16
CA LYS A 163 20.87 37.21 -36.24
C LYS A 163 21.12 36.64 -34.84
N VAL A 164 21.50 37.50 -33.90
CA VAL A 164 21.77 37.09 -32.51
C VAL A 164 20.52 36.44 -31.89
N MET A 165 19.35 37.03 -32.12
CA MET A 165 18.08 36.50 -31.62
C MET A 165 17.75 35.13 -32.20
N TRP A 166 17.85 34.94 -33.52
CA TRP A 166 17.55 33.67 -34.17
C TRP A 166 18.50 32.55 -33.77
N PHE A 167 19.80 32.82 -33.68
CA PHE A 167 20.79 31.82 -33.27
C PHE A 167 20.68 31.44 -31.79
N THR A 168 20.43 32.43 -30.92
CA THR A 168 20.23 32.17 -29.48
C THR A 168 18.98 31.32 -29.27
N ASN A 169 17.87 31.68 -29.93
CA ASN A 169 16.63 30.92 -29.81
C ASN A 169 16.76 29.50 -30.39
N ALA A 170 17.41 29.34 -31.55
CA ALA A 170 17.64 28.02 -32.13
C ALA A 170 18.53 27.14 -31.23
N GLY A 171 19.58 27.70 -30.62
CA GLY A 171 20.46 26.98 -29.69
C GLY A 171 19.73 26.49 -28.44
N ILE A 172 18.95 27.36 -27.78
CA ILE A 172 18.15 26.99 -26.59
C ILE A 172 17.07 25.96 -26.96
N ASN A 173 16.46 26.10 -28.15
CA ASN A 173 15.46 25.14 -28.61
C ASN A 173 16.04 23.73 -28.80
N ILE A 174 17.20 23.63 -29.47
CA ILE A 174 17.91 22.35 -29.67
C ILE A 174 18.34 21.76 -28.33
N MET A 175 18.90 22.58 -27.43
CA MET A 175 19.31 22.13 -26.09
C MET A 175 18.14 21.54 -25.30
N THR A 176 16.98 22.21 -25.33
CA THR A 176 15.77 21.71 -24.64
C THR A 176 15.20 20.44 -25.30
N ASP A 177 15.34 20.26 -26.62
CA ASP A 177 14.96 19.01 -27.29
C ASP A 177 15.80 17.83 -26.82
N PHE A 178 17.13 18.00 -26.76
CA PHE A 178 18.04 16.97 -26.24
C PHE A 178 17.78 16.65 -24.77
N ALA A 179 17.56 17.67 -23.94
CA ALA A 179 17.26 17.48 -22.53
C ALA A 179 16.01 16.60 -22.33
N ILE A 180 14.95 16.85 -23.10
CA ILE A 180 13.70 16.08 -23.01
C ILE A 180 13.91 14.62 -23.44
N ILE A 181 14.69 14.35 -24.49
CA ILE A 181 14.91 12.97 -24.99
C ILE A 181 15.84 12.16 -24.08
N ILE A 182 16.86 12.79 -23.50
CA ILE A 182 17.82 12.12 -22.62
C ILE A 182 17.17 11.78 -21.28
N LEU A 183 16.29 12.66 -20.77
CA LEU A 183 15.66 12.56 -19.46
C LEU A 183 15.11 11.16 -19.10
N PRO A 184 14.31 10.47 -19.93
CA PRO A 184 13.75 9.15 -19.62
C PRO A 184 14.73 7.97 -19.77
N MET A 185 15.88 8.14 -20.44
CA MET A 185 16.77 7.01 -20.75
C MET A 185 17.40 6.33 -19.51
N PRO A 186 17.90 7.05 -18.48
CA PRO A 186 18.43 6.45 -17.26
C PRO A 186 17.38 5.65 -16.49
N VAL A 187 16.11 6.05 -16.56
CA VAL A 187 14.99 5.38 -15.91
C VAL A 187 14.59 4.11 -16.68
N ILE A 188 14.64 4.13 -18.01
CA ILE A 188 14.21 3.00 -18.85
C ILE A 188 15.28 1.90 -18.96
N ARG A 189 16.57 2.26 -18.90
CA ARG A 189 17.67 1.29 -18.99
C ARG A 189 17.56 0.11 -18.00
N PRO A 190 17.33 0.33 -16.69
CA PRO A 190 17.21 -0.74 -15.70
C PRO A 190 15.83 -1.42 -15.65
N LEU A 191 14.82 -0.99 -16.44
CA LEU A 191 13.50 -1.63 -16.45
C LEU A 191 13.57 -3.01 -17.17
N ASN A 192 13.16 -4.06 -16.45
CA ASN A 192 13.00 -5.44 -16.92
C ASN A 192 11.70 -5.61 -17.73
N LEU A 193 11.61 -4.94 -18.88
CA LEU A 193 10.46 -5.09 -19.80
C LEU A 193 10.72 -6.20 -20.83
N ALA A 194 9.67 -6.95 -21.19
CA ALA A 194 9.70 -7.89 -22.32
C ALA A 194 10.27 -7.22 -23.58
N ARG A 195 11.19 -7.90 -24.32
CA ARG A 195 11.97 -7.30 -25.43
C ARG A 195 11.12 -6.51 -26.45
N ARG A 196 9.91 -6.97 -26.77
CA ARG A 196 8.99 -6.27 -27.69
C ARG A 196 8.44 -4.96 -27.12
N GLN A 197 8.14 -4.90 -25.82
CA GLN A 197 7.71 -3.68 -25.14
C GLN A 197 8.87 -2.69 -24.98
N LYS A 198 10.07 -3.20 -24.67
CA LYS A 198 11.30 -2.39 -24.61
C LYS A 198 11.64 -1.81 -25.98
N GLN A 199 11.50 -2.58 -27.06
CA GLN A 199 11.67 -2.12 -28.45
C GLN A 199 10.62 -1.07 -28.85
N ALA A 200 9.34 -1.29 -28.53
CA ALA A 200 8.28 -0.32 -28.81
C ALA A 200 8.49 1.00 -28.06
N LEU A 201 8.84 0.93 -26.77
CA LEU A 201 9.12 2.10 -25.95
C LEU A 201 10.37 2.83 -26.46
N THR A 202 11.44 2.11 -26.79
CA THR A 202 12.65 2.68 -27.41
C THR A 202 12.35 3.32 -28.76
N GLY A 203 11.46 2.72 -29.56
CA GLY A 203 11.01 3.28 -30.84
C GLY A 203 10.24 4.60 -30.70
N ILE A 204 9.40 4.73 -29.66
CA ILE A 204 8.70 5.98 -29.35
C ILE A 204 9.69 7.11 -29.00
N PHE A 205 10.75 6.81 -28.23
CA PHE A 205 11.80 7.78 -27.92
C PHE A 205 12.75 8.05 -29.11
N ALA A 206 12.97 7.09 -29.99
CA ALA A 206 13.74 7.27 -31.23
C ALA A 206 13.05 8.23 -32.20
N ILE A 207 11.71 8.22 -32.26
CA ILE A 207 10.93 9.22 -33.00
C ILE A 207 11.13 10.62 -32.38
N GLY A 208 11.28 10.72 -31.06
CA GLY A 208 11.71 11.96 -30.39
C GLY A 208 13.09 12.43 -30.87
N GLY A 209 14.04 11.51 -31.07
CA GLY A 209 15.35 11.78 -31.67
C GLY A 209 15.28 12.45 -33.05
N PHE A 210 14.26 12.15 -33.85
CA PHE A 210 14.05 12.77 -35.15
C PHE A 210 13.69 14.26 -35.03
N VAL A 211 13.03 14.70 -33.95
CA VAL A 211 12.75 16.12 -33.69
C VAL A 211 14.05 16.91 -33.58
N CYS A 212 15.06 16.42 -32.84
CA CYS A 212 16.37 17.07 -32.76
C CYS A 212 17.05 17.24 -34.13
N VAL A 213 16.96 16.21 -34.99
CA VAL A 213 17.51 16.28 -36.34
C VAL A 213 16.83 17.36 -37.15
N VAL A 214 15.50 17.44 -37.07
CA VAL A 214 14.71 18.49 -37.73
C VAL A 214 15.07 19.88 -37.19
N SER A 215 15.26 20.03 -35.86
CA SER A 215 15.70 21.29 -35.23
C SER A 215 17.08 21.74 -35.74
N ILE A 216 18.00 20.79 -35.99
CA ILE A 216 19.33 21.07 -36.57
C ILE A 216 19.24 21.46 -38.05
N LEU A 217 18.42 20.77 -38.85
CA LEU A 217 18.20 21.10 -40.26
C LEU A 217 17.52 22.48 -40.43
N ARG A 218 16.65 22.85 -39.48
CA ARG A 218 16.09 24.20 -39.40
C ARG A 218 17.17 25.25 -39.15
N LEU A 219 18.10 25.00 -38.22
CA LEU A 219 19.23 25.90 -37.96
C LEU A 219 20.08 26.12 -39.21
N GLN A 220 20.34 25.07 -40.00
CA GLN A 220 21.04 25.19 -41.29
C GLN A 220 20.28 26.11 -42.27
N SER A 221 18.95 26.01 -42.31
CA SER A 221 18.10 26.86 -43.16
C SER A 221 18.09 28.32 -42.69
N LEU A 222 18.16 28.56 -41.38
CA LEU A 222 18.30 29.92 -40.82
C LEU A 222 19.67 30.54 -41.14
N ILE A 223 20.75 29.73 -41.17
CA ILE A 223 22.08 30.19 -41.62
C ILE A 223 22.03 30.62 -43.08
N ALA A 224 21.37 29.83 -43.94
CA ALA A 224 21.22 30.14 -45.35
C ALA A 224 20.47 31.47 -45.58
N ILE A 225 19.39 31.72 -44.84
CA ILE A 225 18.61 32.97 -44.94
C ILE A 225 19.37 34.16 -44.34
N SER A 226 20.06 34.00 -43.21
CA SER A 226 20.84 35.06 -42.56
C SER A 226 21.98 35.59 -43.44
N ASN A 227 22.47 34.78 -44.37
CA ASN A 227 23.54 35.12 -45.31
C ASN A 227 23.04 35.46 -46.72
N SER A 228 21.75 35.27 -47.00
CA SER A 228 21.16 35.56 -48.30
C SER A 228 20.88 37.05 -48.50
N LYS A 229 21.10 37.53 -49.73
CA LYS A 229 20.71 38.88 -50.18
C LYS A 229 19.24 38.94 -50.63
N ASP A 230 18.60 37.79 -50.83
CA ASP A 230 17.21 37.67 -51.28
C ASP A 230 16.42 36.80 -50.28
N GLN A 231 16.05 37.42 -49.16
CA GLN A 231 15.41 36.73 -48.05
C GLN A 231 14.06 36.11 -48.46
N THR A 232 13.31 36.75 -49.37
CA THR A 232 12.00 36.25 -49.79
C THR A 232 12.09 34.97 -50.62
N TYR A 233 13.14 34.84 -51.44
CA TYR A 233 13.39 33.65 -52.26
C TYR A 233 13.91 32.46 -51.45
N ASP A 234 14.74 32.73 -50.42
CA ASP A 234 15.41 31.69 -49.61
C ASP A 234 14.68 31.34 -48.30
N ASN A 235 13.58 32.02 -47.96
CA ASN A 235 12.75 31.71 -46.79
C ASN A 235 11.96 30.36 -46.82
N PRO A 236 11.49 29.84 -47.97
CA PRO A 236 10.63 28.65 -48.00
C PRO A 236 11.18 27.41 -47.25
N PRO A 237 12.48 27.08 -47.33
CA PRO A 237 13.05 26.00 -46.52
C PRO A 237 12.92 26.22 -45.00
N ALA A 238 13.18 27.42 -44.48
CA ALA A 238 13.04 27.66 -43.04
C ALA A 238 11.58 27.63 -42.57
N ALA A 239 10.65 28.13 -43.39
CA ALA A 239 9.22 27.99 -43.13
C ALA A 239 8.80 26.51 -43.07
N THR A 240 9.26 25.72 -44.05
CA THR A 240 9.00 24.28 -44.14
C THR A 240 9.53 23.55 -42.91
N TRP A 241 10.80 23.75 -42.56
CA TRP A 241 11.41 23.08 -41.41
C TRP A 241 10.79 23.52 -40.08
N SER A 242 10.36 24.78 -39.94
CA SER A 242 9.63 25.25 -38.75
C SER A 242 8.27 24.54 -38.59
N SER A 243 7.56 24.31 -39.70
CA SER A 243 6.30 23.55 -39.69
C SER A 243 6.55 22.06 -39.39
N VAL A 244 7.56 21.45 -40.02
CA VAL A 244 7.91 20.03 -39.77
C VAL A 244 8.33 19.83 -38.32
N GLU A 245 9.18 20.68 -37.75
CA GLU A 245 9.62 20.61 -36.35
C GLU A 245 8.44 20.62 -35.38
N THR A 246 7.53 21.57 -35.59
CA THR A 246 6.33 21.74 -34.76
C THR A 246 5.43 20.52 -34.84
N ASN A 247 5.11 20.06 -36.06
CA ASN A 247 4.17 18.95 -36.27
C ASN A 247 4.76 17.60 -35.85
N VAL A 248 6.05 17.34 -36.11
CA VAL A 248 6.72 16.11 -35.64
C VAL A 248 6.80 16.10 -34.11
N GLY A 249 7.06 17.25 -33.47
CA GLY A 249 6.99 17.39 -32.01
C GLY A 249 5.61 17.04 -31.44
N ILE A 250 4.53 17.56 -32.06
CA ILE A 250 3.15 17.26 -31.68
C ILE A 250 2.86 15.76 -31.81
N ILE A 251 3.25 15.16 -32.94
CA ILE A 251 3.08 13.72 -33.18
C ILE A 251 3.82 12.91 -32.11
N CYS A 252 5.08 13.25 -31.82
CA CYS A 252 5.88 12.58 -30.81
C CYS A 252 5.24 12.65 -29.41
N SER A 253 4.63 13.78 -29.04
CA SER A 253 3.90 13.89 -27.77
C SER A 253 2.69 12.96 -27.71
N CYS A 254 2.04 12.67 -28.84
CA CYS A 254 0.81 11.89 -28.87
C CYS A 254 1.02 10.37 -28.84
N LEU A 255 2.13 9.88 -29.39
CA LEU A 255 2.39 8.44 -29.56
C LEU A 255 2.32 7.60 -28.26
N PRO A 256 2.88 8.03 -27.11
CA PRO A 256 2.83 7.21 -25.90
C PRO A 256 1.40 6.96 -25.38
N CYS A 257 0.46 7.87 -25.65
CA CYS A 257 -0.93 7.77 -25.20
C CYS A 257 -1.83 6.93 -26.13
N LEU A 258 -1.36 6.58 -27.33
CA LEU A 258 -2.16 5.84 -28.32
C LEU A 258 -2.08 4.32 -28.16
N ARG A 259 -1.23 3.81 -27.25
CA ARG A 259 -1.08 2.37 -26.98
C ARG A 259 -2.43 1.65 -26.77
N PRO A 260 -3.37 2.11 -25.91
CA PRO A 260 -4.64 1.42 -25.66
C PRO A 260 -5.53 1.30 -26.90
N LEU A 261 -5.48 2.28 -27.80
CA LEU A 261 -6.21 2.28 -29.06
C LEU A 261 -5.58 1.30 -30.07
N MET A 262 -4.24 1.30 -30.18
CA MET A 262 -3.52 0.38 -31.06
C MET A 262 -3.74 -1.08 -30.69
N THR A 263 -3.78 -1.41 -29.39
CA THR A 263 -4.07 -2.79 -28.94
C THR A 263 -5.48 -3.24 -29.33
N ARG A 264 -6.44 -2.31 -29.47
CA ARG A 264 -7.84 -2.61 -29.81
C ARG A 264 -8.07 -2.71 -31.32
N CYS A 265 -7.34 -1.92 -32.13
CA CYS A 265 -7.46 -1.92 -33.59
C CYS A 265 -6.53 -2.92 -34.28
N LEU A 266 -5.39 -3.28 -33.67
CA LEU A 266 -4.38 -4.18 -34.23
C LEU A 266 -3.90 -5.18 -33.15
N PRO A 267 -4.72 -6.19 -32.80
CA PRO A 267 -4.42 -7.12 -31.71
C PRO A 267 -3.11 -7.93 -31.91
N GLY A 268 -2.57 -7.98 -33.14
CA GLY A 268 -1.33 -8.71 -33.46
C GLY A 268 -0.03 -7.92 -33.29
N VAL A 269 -0.05 -6.57 -33.24
CA VAL A 269 1.18 -5.75 -33.27
C VAL A 269 1.89 -5.69 -31.91
N PHE A 270 1.16 -5.91 -30.82
CA PHE A 270 1.70 -5.96 -29.45
C PHE A 270 1.49 -7.31 -28.75
N SER A 271 1.05 -8.34 -29.48
CA SER A 271 0.87 -9.68 -28.95
C SER A 271 2.23 -10.38 -28.78
N SER A 272 2.56 -10.78 -27.56
CA SER A 272 3.56 -11.83 -27.30
C SER A 272 2.86 -13.19 -27.33
N ALA A 273 2.26 -13.55 -28.46
CA ALA A 273 1.91 -14.95 -28.69
C ALA A 273 3.20 -15.72 -28.98
N ASN A 274 3.64 -16.53 -28.03
CA ASN A 274 4.52 -17.65 -28.34
C ASN A 274 3.79 -18.54 -29.35
N LYS A 275 4.33 -18.60 -30.58
CA LYS A 275 3.95 -19.63 -31.55
C LYS A 275 4.41 -20.98 -30.98
N TYR A 276 3.54 -21.68 -30.25
CA TYR A 276 3.60 -23.13 -30.24
C TYR A 276 3.18 -23.61 -31.63
N GLY A 277 4.01 -24.47 -32.20
CA GLY A 277 3.92 -24.93 -33.59
C GLY A 277 2.56 -25.52 -33.93
N ALA A 278 2.11 -25.22 -35.14
CA ALA A 278 1.04 -25.94 -35.79
C ALA A 278 1.46 -27.42 -35.95
N ILE A 279 0.66 -28.33 -35.40
CA ILE A 279 0.53 -29.68 -35.95
C ILE A 279 -0.87 -29.78 -36.54
N SER A 280 -0.91 -29.62 -37.86
CA SER A 280 -1.96 -30.14 -38.73
C SER A 280 -2.04 -31.66 -38.58
N GLY A 281 -3.23 -32.19 -38.32
CA GLY A 281 -3.46 -33.63 -38.27
C GLY A 281 -4.91 -33.94 -37.94
N ALA A 282 -5.77 -33.80 -38.94
CA ALA A 282 -7.19 -34.12 -38.86
C ALA A 282 -7.47 -35.55 -38.38
N ARG A 283 -8.52 -35.72 -37.56
CA ARG A 283 -9.69 -36.54 -37.92
C ARG A 283 -10.83 -36.35 -36.92
N ARG A 284 -11.97 -35.91 -37.47
CA ARG A 284 -13.29 -35.88 -36.81
C ARG A 284 -13.70 -37.29 -36.38
N PRO A 285 -14.65 -37.41 -35.44
CA PRO A 285 -15.88 -38.04 -35.92
C PRO A 285 -17.17 -37.38 -35.45
N ASN A 286 -18.20 -37.91 -36.08
CA ASN A 286 -19.53 -37.40 -36.31
C ASN A 286 -20.44 -37.61 -35.10
N ARG A 287 -21.54 -36.86 -35.14
CA ARG A 287 -22.66 -36.87 -34.22
C ARG A 287 -23.53 -38.12 -34.47
N ASN A 288 -24.07 -38.69 -33.38
CA ASN A 288 -25.23 -39.61 -33.27
C ASN A 288 -25.13 -41.03 -33.87
N THR A 289 -25.43 -42.07 -33.08
CA THR A 289 -26.78 -42.69 -32.94
C THR A 289 -26.76 -43.79 -31.84
N TYR A 290 -27.87 -43.89 -31.08
CA TYR A 290 -28.34 -44.96 -30.17
C TYR A 290 -27.84 -46.39 -30.50
N GLY A 291 -27.66 -47.35 -29.59
CA GLY A 291 -27.89 -47.46 -28.15
C GLY A 291 -27.86 -48.95 -27.71
N ARG A 292 -27.68 -49.16 -26.40
CA ARG A 292 -28.15 -50.28 -25.55
C ARG A 292 -27.25 -51.52 -25.30
N GLN A 293 -26.83 -51.58 -24.03
CA GLN A 293 -26.61 -52.71 -23.10
C GLN A 293 -25.70 -53.89 -23.50
N THR A 294 -24.66 -54.17 -22.68
CA THR A 294 -24.60 -55.30 -21.73
C THR A 294 -23.24 -55.40 -21.02
N GLY A 295 -23.29 -55.74 -19.72
CA GLY A 295 -22.43 -56.64 -18.92
C GLY A 295 -20.90 -56.67 -19.02
N GLY A 296 -20.25 -56.60 -17.84
CA GLY A 296 -19.39 -57.72 -17.40
C GLY A 296 -17.87 -57.54 -17.37
N ALA A 297 -17.38 -57.12 -16.20
CA ALA A 297 -16.34 -57.78 -15.37
C ALA A 297 -14.90 -58.08 -15.89
N THR A 298 -13.97 -57.86 -14.94
CA THR A 298 -12.79 -58.68 -14.54
C THR A 298 -11.38 -58.18 -14.89
N THR A 299 -10.80 -57.47 -13.91
CA THR A 299 -9.58 -57.74 -13.11
C THR A 299 -8.30 -58.44 -13.67
N ILE A 300 -7.16 -57.85 -13.25
CA ILE A 300 -5.88 -58.43 -12.73
C ILE A 300 -4.58 -58.25 -13.56
N GLN A 301 -3.53 -57.83 -12.83
CA GLN A 301 -2.06 -57.93 -13.03
C GLN A 301 -1.43 -57.12 -14.17
N GLY A 302 -0.25 -56.52 -14.03
CA GLY A 302 0.74 -56.52 -12.96
C GLY A 302 2.14 -56.61 -13.58
N GLY A 303 3.07 -55.77 -13.12
CA GLY A 303 4.51 -56.07 -13.13
C GLY A 303 5.46 -55.22 -13.99
N ILE A 304 6.44 -54.61 -13.28
CA ILE A 304 7.90 -54.69 -13.51
C ILE A 304 8.48 -53.92 -14.73
N GLU A 305 9.10 -52.75 -14.53
CA GLU A 305 10.52 -52.48 -14.18
C GLU A 305 11.49 -52.50 -15.39
N MET A 306 12.22 -51.40 -15.65
CA MET A 306 13.70 -51.35 -15.68
C MET A 306 14.33 -50.14 -16.43
N LYS A 307 15.14 -49.40 -15.66
CA LYS A 307 16.55 -49.00 -15.86
C LYS A 307 17.04 -48.12 -17.04
N ARG A 308 17.60 -46.99 -16.60
CA ARG A 308 18.99 -46.48 -16.72
C ARG A 308 19.48 -45.69 -17.96
N SER A 309 19.94 -44.48 -17.61
CA SER A 309 21.25 -43.84 -17.98
C SER A 309 21.37 -43.27 -19.40
N ARG A 310 22.15 -42.21 -19.72
CA ARG A 310 23.10 -41.33 -19.01
C ARG A 310 23.42 -40.14 -19.95
N SER A 311 24.01 -39.07 -19.38
CA SER A 311 24.79 -37.99 -20.04
C SER A 311 23.99 -36.92 -20.82
N SER A 312 24.34 -35.64 -20.85
CA SER A 312 25.32 -34.77 -20.15
C SER A 312 25.15 -33.35 -20.74
N SER A 313 25.61 -32.33 -20.00
CA SER A 313 25.97 -30.96 -20.41
C SER A 313 24.99 -29.84 -20.08
N ASP A 314 25.24 -29.23 -18.92
CA ASP A 314 25.61 -27.83 -18.69
C ASP A 314 24.86 -26.68 -19.39
N GLY A 315 24.56 -25.64 -18.59
CA GLY A 315 24.27 -24.30 -19.06
C GLY A 315 22.97 -23.70 -18.51
N GLY A 316 23.01 -23.16 -17.30
CA GLY A 316 21.90 -22.43 -16.68
C GLY A 316 21.62 -21.06 -17.31
N ILE A 317 20.37 -20.60 -17.16
CA ILE A 317 19.82 -19.22 -17.21
C ILE A 317 18.48 -19.36 -16.45
N GLN A 318 18.31 -18.84 -15.23
CA GLN A 318 18.21 -17.44 -14.81
C GLN A 318 16.87 -16.80 -15.22
N GLU A 319 16.01 -16.67 -14.21
CA GLU A 319 14.62 -16.23 -14.23
C GLU A 319 14.46 -14.77 -14.64
N VAL A 320 13.34 -14.48 -15.30
CA VAL A 320 12.89 -13.15 -15.73
C VAL A 320 11.56 -12.85 -15.03
N GLN A 321 11.56 -11.84 -14.17
CA GLN A 321 10.41 -11.29 -13.45
C GLN A 321 9.93 -9.99 -14.16
N ASP A 322 8.63 -9.90 -14.43
CA ASP A 322 7.93 -8.86 -15.20
C ASP A 322 7.06 -8.02 -14.24
N ASP A 323 7.28 -6.70 -14.15
CA ASP A 323 6.54 -5.75 -13.30
C ASP A 323 5.60 -4.84 -14.11
N ARG A 324 4.37 -4.66 -13.61
CA ARG A 324 3.37 -3.68 -14.09
C ARG A 324 3.00 -2.65 -13.02
N ILE A 325 3.32 -1.38 -13.32
CA ILE A 325 2.63 -0.09 -13.12
C ILE A 325 1.55 0.03 -12.00
N GLN A 326 1.83 0.90 -11.01
CA GLN A 326 0.92 1.39 -9.96
C GLN A 326 0.30 2.79 -10.23
N VAL A 327 -0.80 3.10 -9.53
CA VAL A 327 -1.62 4.33 -9.59
C VAL A 327 -1.42 5.16 -8.32
N VAL A 328 -1.07 6.46 -8.44
CA VAL A 328 -0.78 7.36 -7.30
C VAL A 328 -1.99 8.23 -6.94
N THR A 329 -2.31 8.30 -5.64
CA THR A 329 -3.18 9.29 -5.00
C THR A 329 -2.47 9.90 -3.80
N GLU A 330 -2.14 11.19 -3.84
CA GLU A 330 -1.68 11.98 -2.68
C GLU A 330 -2.28 13.40 -2.73
N VAL A 331 -2.74 13.92 -1.58
CA VAL A 331 -3.10 15.32 -1.34
C VAL A 331 -2.53 15.71 0.03
N HIS A 332 -1.73 16.77 0.10
CA HIS A 332 -1.17 17.32 1.35
C HIS A 332 -2.08 18.40 1.96
N VAL A 333 -2.15 18.48 3.29
CA VAL A 333 -2.77 19.59 4.04
C VAL A 333 -1.81 20.04 5.15
N ARG A 334 -1.65 21.36 5.32
CA ARG A 334 -0.86 22.02 6.36
C ARG A 334 -1.82 22.80 7.27
N VAL A 335 -1.66 22.72 8.59
CA VAL A 335 -2.55 23.37 9.57
C VAL A 335 -1.73 24.37 10.41
N GLU A 336 -2.19 25.63 10.49
CA GLU A 336 -1.77 26.59 11.50
C GLU A 336 -2.87 26.74 12.56
N SER A 337 -2.50 26.77 13.85
CA SER A 337 -3.42 26.87 14.98
C SER A 337 -3.69 28.32 15.37
N LYS A 338 -4.91 28.63 15.82
CA LYS A 338 -5.21 29.82 16.63
C LYS A 338 -6.13 29.48 17.79
N ASN A 339 -5.82 30.10 18.92
CA ASN A 339 -6.20 29.80 20.30
C ASN A 339 -7.70 29.73 20.63
N ASP A 340 -7.98 28.84 21.58
CA ASP A 340 -9.17 28.73 22.41
C ASP A 340 -9.34 29.92 23.36
N ARG A 341 -10.54 30.51 23.34
CA ARG A 341 -11.34 30.94 24.51
C ARG A 341 -12.74 31.34 23.99
N ASP A 342 -13.76 30.87 24.70
CA ASP A 342 -15.21 31.11 24.51
C ASP A 342 -15.97 30.17 23.55
N ARG A 343 -16.59 29.11 24.13
CA ARG A 343 -18.04 28.82 23.97
C ARG A 343 -18.48 27.55 24.72
N HIS A 344 -18.96 27.72 25.97
CA HIS A 344 -19.97 26.86 26.59
C HIS A 344 -21.38 27.42 26.30
N ARG A 345 -22.36 26.52 26.19
CA ARG A 345 -23.82 26.72 25.94
C ARG A 345 -24.25 26.95 24.48
N ASP A 346 -24.63 25.86 23.81
CA ASP A 346 -25.94 25.68 23.17
C ASP A 346 -25.93 24.42 22.29
N SER A 347 -26.87 23.51 22.55
CA SER A 347 -27.14 22.30 21.80
C SER A 347 -27.95 22.62 20.54
N GLN A 348 -27.28 23.10 19.50
CA GLN A 348 -27.73 23.02 18.11
C GLN A 348 -26.53 22.61 17.25
N ALA A 349 -26.77 21.65 16.35
CA ALA A 349 -25.78 21.11 15.42
C ALA A 349 -25.05 22.24 14.70
N ARG A 350 -23.73 22.37 14.94
CA ARG A 350 -22.89 23.32 14.22
C ARG A 350 -22.42 22.66 12.92
N ASP A 351 -22.74 23.31 11.80
CA ASP A 351 -22.12 23.03 10.52
C ASP A 351 -20.61 23.24 10.63
N ILE A 352 -19.84 22.16 10.42
CA ILE A 352 -18.38 22.24 10.33
C ILE A 352 -18.05 22.79 8.92
N LYS A 353 -17.80 24.10 8.83
CA LYS A 353 -17.24 24.72 7.63
C LYS A 353 -15.74 24.46 7.57
N VAL A 354 -15.32 23.62 6.62
CA VAL A 354 -13.91 23.47 6.22
C VAL A 354 -13.68 24.44 5.06
N GLU A 355 -12.87 25.47 5.26
CA GLU A 355 -12.46 26.37 4.17
C GLU A 355 -11.41 25.68 3.30
N ARG A 356 -11.80 25.35 2.05
CA ARG A 356 -10.88 25.08 0.94
C ARG A 356 -10.90 26.27 0.00
N GLY A 357 -9.73 26.76 -0.39
CA GLY A 357 -9.61 27.76 -1.44
C GLY A 357 -10.29 27.29 -2.74
N GLY A 358 -11.38 27.97 -3.10
CA GLY A 358 -11.91 28.01 -4.47
C GLY A 358 -12.78 26.84 -4.95
N SER A 359 -13.72 26.33 -4.15
CA SER A 359 -15.07 25.85 -4.56
C SER A 359 -15.67 24.94 -3.48
N THR A 360 -16.83 25.34 -2.96
CA THR A 360 -17.66 24.59 -2.02
C THR A 360 -18.41 23.47 -2.74
N GLU A 361 -17.95 22.22 -2.61
CA GLU A 361 -18.83 21.06 -2.75
C GLU A 361 -19.18 20.55 -1.35
N THR A 362 -20.26 21.11 -0.80
CA THR A 362 -20.96 20.51 0.33
C THR A 362 -21.55 19.18 -0.14
N LEU A 363 -21.11 18.06 0.45
CA LEU A 363 -21.82 16.78 0.30
C LEU A 363 -23.11 16.89 1.12
N LEU A 364 -24.08 17.63 0.57
CA LEU A 364 -25.45 17.75 1.05
C LEU A 364 -26.08 16.34 1.01
N CYS A 365 -25.97 15.61 2.11
CA CYS A 365 -26.95 14.59 2.42
C CYS A 365 -28.25 15.31 2.79
N PHE A 366 -29.08 15.56 1.77
CA PHE A 366 -30.40 16.18 1.89
C PHE A 366 -31.24 15.44 2.95
N ARG A 367 -31.32 15.99 4.17
CA ARG A 367 -32.16 15.48 5.27
C ARG A 367 -33.67 15.71 5.08
N GLY A 368 -34.13 16.11 3.88
CA GLY A 368 -35.52 16.50 3.62
C GLY A 368 -36.29 15.69 2.57
N TYR A 369 -35.63 14.85 1.75
CA TYR A 369 -36.31 14.06 0.72
C TYR A 369 -36.40 12.58 1.16
N LYS A 370 -37.56 12.17 1.68
CA LYS A 370 -37.93 10.76 1.85
C LYS A 370 -38.98 10.40 0.81
N LEU A 371 -38.65 9.46 -0.08
CA LEU A 371 -39.69 8.79 -0.87
C LEU A 371 -40.45 7.84 0.07
N PRO A 372 -41.73 7.53 -0.21
CA PRO A 372 -42.41 6.46 0.53
C PRO A 372 -41.81 5.11 0.15
N HIS A 373 -41.62 4.23 1.13
CA HIS A 373 -41.20 2.85 0.90
C HIS A 373 -42.09 2.18 -0.14
N VAL A 374 -41.51 1.35 -1.00
CA VAL A 374 -42.26 0.52 -1.96
C VAL A 374 -42.32 -0.89 -1.43
N GLU A 375 -43.53 -1.39 -1.22
CA GLU A 375 -43.78 -2.78 -0.90
C GLU A 375 -44.30 -3.48 -2.16
N VAL A 376 -43.56 -4.48 -2.62
CA VAL A 376 -44.02 -5.46 -3.61
C VAL A 376 -43.94 -6.85 -2.97
N PRO A 377 -44.67 -7.87 -3.46
CA PRO A 377 -44.59 -9.22 -2.89
C PRO A 377 -43.13 -9.68 -2.77
N ASN A 378 -42.69 -9.96 -1.54
CA ASN A 378 -41.34 -10.41 -1.16
C ASN A 378 -40.18 -9.40 -1.36
N MET A 379 -40.42 -8.09 -1.54
CA MET A 379 -39.33 -7.10 -1.62
C MET A 379 -39.75 -5.69 -1.17
N MET A 380 -38.91 -5.04 -0.36
CA MET A 380 -39.08 -3.65 0.08
C MET A 380 -37.99 -2.76 -0.51
N VAL A 381 -38.40 -1.69 -1.20
CA VAL A 381 -37.48 -0.65 -1.69
C VAL A 381 -37.47 0.51 -0.70
N PRO A 382 -36.34 0.82 -0.05
CA PRO A 382 -36.28 1.86 0.96
C PRO A 382 -36.43 3.26 0.36
N GLY A 383 -37.18 4.12 1.06
CA GLY A 383 -37.43 5.51 0.68
C GLY A 383 -36.27 6.49 0.93
N LEU A 384 -35.13 5.97 1.39
CA LEU A 384 -33.96 6.75 1.79
C LEU A 384 -32.94 6.86 0.63
N PRO A 385 -32.20 7.97 0.52
CA PRO A 385 -31.10 8.07 -0.45
C PRO A 385 -30.03 6.99 -0.22
N GLN A 386 -29.40 6.50 -1.29
CA GLN A 386 -28.25 5.57 -1.23
C GLN A 386 -27.06 6.11 -0.41
N CYS A 387 -27.04 7.41 -0.10
CA CYS A 387 -26.01 8.10 0.67
C CYS A 387 -26.39 8.38 2.11
N ALA A 388 -27.58 7.98 2.59
CA ALA A 388 -27.95 8.11 3.99
C ALA A 388 -27.44 6.89 4.78
N PRO A 389 -26.29 6.97 5.46
CA PRO A 389 -25.78 5.87 6.27
C PRO A 389 -26.74 5.58 7.43
N GLN A 390 -26.84 4.30 7.79
CA GLN A 390 -27.51 3.89 9.01
C GLN A 390 -26.47 3.83 10.14
N PRO A 391 -26.80 4.30 11.36
CA PRO A 391 -25.89 4.21 12.48
C PRO A 391 -25.46 2.77 12.78
N ILE A 392 -24.16 2.48 12.74
CA ILE A 392 -23.60 1.16 13.09
C ILE A 392 -23.01 1.20 14.49
N ARG A 393 -23.60 0.41 15.40
CA ARG A 393 -23.02 0.09 16.71
C ARG A 393 -22.02 -1.06 16.63
N ILE A 394 -20.84 -0.86 17.20
CA ILE A 394 -19.68 -1.76 17.24
C ILE A 394 -19.31 -1.99 18.71
N ILE A 395 -19.17 -3.26 19.10
CA ILE A 395 -18.58 -3.63 20.39
C ILE A 395 -17.19 -4.20 20.14
N HIS A 396 -16.20 -3.66 20.85
CA HIS A 396 -14.84 -4.20 20.90
C HIS A 396 -14.57 -4.83 22.28
N VAL A 397 -14.00 -6.02 22.32
CA VAL A 397 -13.67 -6.74 23.55
C VAL A 397 -12.21 -6.49 23.91
N GLY A 398 -11.97 -5.84 25.05
CA GLY A 398 -10.65 -5.47 25.55
C GLY A 398 -10.17 -4.08 25.12
N MET A 399 -9.39 -3.44 25.98
CA MET A 399 -8.79 -2.11 25.80
C MET A 399 -7.26 -2.16 26.03
N GLY A 400 -6.61 -3.20 25.48
CA GLY A 400 -5.15 -3.24 25.28
C GLY A 400 -4.73 -2.48 24.02
N ALA A 401 -3.53 -2.79 23.48
CA ALA A 401 -3.03 -2.16 22.25
C ALA A 401 -4.02 -2.25 21.06
N SER A 402 -4.71 -3.39 20.93
CA SER A 402 -5.74 -3.63 19.90
C SER A 402 -6.92 -2.67 20.03
N GLY A 403 -7.50 -2.55 21.23
CA GLY A 403 -8.64 -1.68 21.51
C GLY A 403 -8.30 -0.20 21.42
N LEU A 404 -7.13 0.21 21.93
CA LEU A 404 -6.62 1.58 21.79
C LEU A 404 -6.50 2.00 20.32
N LEU A 405 -5.89 1.13 19.50
CA LEU A 405 -5.74 1.41 18.07
C LEU A 405 -7.09 1.37 17.33
N ALA A 406 -7.99 0.45 17.69
CA ALA A 406 -9.33 0.36 17.13
C ALA A 406 -10.13 1.64 17.43
N ALA A 407 -10.10 2.14 18.65
CA ALA A 407 -10.78 3.38 19.05
C ALA A 407 -10.22 4.61 18.32
N HIS A 408 -8.88 4.75 18.28
CA HIS A 408 -8.20 5.81 17.52
C HIS A 408 -8.60 5.80 16.04
N LYS A 409 -8.51 4.63 15.41
CA LYS A 409 -8.81 4.45 13.99
C LYS A 409 -10.30 4.61 13.68
N ALA A 410 -11.20 4.14 14.54
CA ALA A 410 -12.64 4.28 14.33
C ALA A 410 -13.04 5.75 14.24
N ARG A 411 -12.54 6.62 15.13
CA ARG A 411 -12.79 8.07 15.10
C ARG A 411 -12.34 8.71 13.80
N LYS A 412 -11.25 8.20 13.23
CA LYS A 412 -10.60 8.74 12.05
C LYS A 412 -11.21 8.24 10.74
N PHE A 413 -11.65 6.99 10.68
CA PHE A 413 -12.05 6.34 9.42
C PHE A 413 -13.55 6.10 9.29
N LEU A 414 -14.31 6.12 10.39
CA LEU A 414 -15.74 5.82 10.38
C LEU A 414 -16.57 7.09 10.57
N THR A 415 -17.76 7.09 9.96
CA THR A 415 -18.80 8.13 10.13
C THR A 415 -20.11 7.44 10.48
N ASP A 416 -20.97 8.12 11.25
CA ASP A 416 -22.28 7.57 11.67
C ASP A 416 -22.16 6.18 12.33
N TYR A 417 -21.29 6.09 13.34
CA TYR A 417 -21.02 4.88 14.10
C TYR A 417 -21.05 5.15 15.60
N GLU A 418 -21.22 4.08 16.38
CA GLU A 418 -21.04 4.06 17.81
C GLU A 418 -20.07 2.93 18.15
N LEU A 419 -19.00 3.22 18.89
CA LEU A 419 -18.04 2.23 19.34
C LEU A 419 -18.00 2.21 20.86
N ILE A 420 -18.08 1.02 21.44
CA ILE A 420 -17.82 0.79 22.86
C ILE A 420 -16.83 -0.36 23.01
N CYS A 421 -15.80 -0.12 23.81
CA CYS A 421 -14.77 -1.07 24.21
C CYS A 421 -15.06 -1.51 25.64
N TYR A 422 -15.41 -2.79 25.84
CA TYR A 422 -15.58 -3.35 27.19
C TYR A 422 -14.26 -3.94 27.67
N GLU A 423 -13.77 -3.47 28.81
CA GLU A 423 -12.52 -3.90 29.43
C GLU A 423 -12.79 -4.49 30.82
N ASN A 424 -12.26 -5.69 31.06
CA ASN A 424 -12.43 -6.39 32.32
C ASN A 424 -11.67 -5.70 33.46
N ASN A 425 -10.52 -5.12 33.15
CA ASN A 425 -9.69 -4.43 34.12
C ASN A 425 -10.26 -3.06 34.53
N ASP A 426 -9.80 -2.57 35.67
CA ASP A 426 -10.07 -1.22 36.18
C ASP A 426 -9.19 -0.16 35.50
N VAL A 427 -8.21 -0.58 34.70
CA VAL A 427 -7.30 0.25 33.90
C VAL A 427 -7.10 -0.39 32.54
N ILE A 428 -6.89 0.43 31.51
CA ILE A 428 -6.53 -0.04 30.16
C ILE A 428 -5.12 -0.63 30.11
N GLY A 429 -4.74 -1.27 29.00
CA GLY A 429 -3.35 -1.72 28.75
C GLY A 429 -3.18 -3.22 28.55
N GLY A 430 -4.19 -4.02 28.93
CA GLY A 430 -4.23 -5.46 28.67
C GLY A 430 -3.01 -6.19 29.24
N THR A 431 -2.23 -6.86 28.39
CA THR A 431 -1.05 -7.65 28.79
C THR A 431 -0.09 -6.90 29.72
N TRP A 432 0.16 -5.61 29.45
CA TRP A 432 1.13 -4.81 30.21
C TRP A 432 0.60 -4.30 31.55
N TYR A 433 -0.73 -4.34 31.74
CA TYR A 433 -1.37 -4.10 33.02
C TYR A 433 -1.43 -5.37 33.88
N GLU A 434 -1.78 -6.51 33.27
CA GLU A 434 -1.95 -7.78 33.99
C GLU A 434 -0.62 -8.42 34.40
N ASN A 435 0.38 -8.42 33.51
CA ASN A 435 1.65 -9.09 33.73
C ASN A 435 2.66 -8.15 34.38
N ARG A 436 2.97 -8.44 35.66
CA ARG A 436 3.83 -7.60 36.51
C ARG A 436 4.84 -8.40 37.34
N TYR A 437 5.15 -9.62 36.89
CA TYR A 437 6.23 -10.41 37.49
C TYR A 437 7.57 -9.70 37.28
N PRO A 438 8.57 -9.92 38.17
CA PRO A 438 9.81 -9.17 38.09
C PRO A 438 10.55 -9.51 36.79
N GLY A 439 11.08 -8.47 36.14
CA GLY A 439 11.77 -8.61 34.85
C GLY A 439 10.85 -8.64 33.62
N CYS A 440 9.53 -8.54 33.78
CA CYS A 440 8.60 -8.52 32.64
C CYS A 440 8.92 -7.36 31.68
N ALA A 441 9.28 -7.69 30.44
CA ALA A 441 9.73 -6.73 29.42
C ALA A 441 9.34 -7.18 28.00
N CYS A 442 9.39 -6.26 27.04
CA CYS A 442 9.27 -6.62 25.63
C CYS A 442 10.49 -7.42 25.14
N ASP A 443 10.28 -8.31 24.17
CA ASP A 443 11.32 -9.15 23.56
C ASP A 443 11.75 -8.67 22.16
N ILE A 444 11.16 -7.55 21.72
CA ILE A 444 11.48 -6.78 20.51
C ILE A 444 11.94 -5.39 20.97
N PRO A 445 12.86 -4.71 20.26
CA PRO A 445 13.33 -3.39 20.66
C PRO A 445 12.19 -2.40 20.86
N ALA A 446 12.22 -1.63 21.95
CA ALA A 446 11.11 -0.76 22.37
C ALA A 446 10.72 0.27 21.30
N HIS A 447 11.71 0.78 20.56
CA HIS A 447 11.49 1.73 19.46
C HIS A 447 10.80 1.13 18.22
N THR A 448 10.69 -0.19 18.10
CA THR A 448 9.86 -0.87 17.09
C THR A 448 8.63 -1.55 17.70
N TYR A 449 8.60 -1.74 19.03
CA TYR A 449 7.42 -2.15 19.80
C TYR A 449 6.55 -0.96 20.22
N THR A 450 6.12 -0.17 19.24
CA THR A 450 5.33 1.05 19.44
C THR A 450 4.25 1.18 18.36
N PHE A 451 3.28 2.09 18.51
CA PHE A 451 2.37 2.34 17.39
C PHE A 451 3.16 3.04 16.29
N PRO A 452 3.01 2.66 15.01
CA PRO A 452 4.05 2.98 14.03
C PRO A 452 4.15 4.47 13.67
N PHE A 453 3.12 5.25 14.04
CA PHE A 453 3.01 6.69 13.88
C PHE A 453 3.13 7.46 15.21
N GLU A 454 3.31 6.76 16.33
CA GLU A 454 3.38 7.32 17.67
C GLU A 454 4.60 6.75 18.40
N ARG A 455 5.80 7.04 17.90
CA ARG A 455 7.04 6.59 18.53
C ARG A 455 7.24 7.33 19.85
N ASN A 456 7.77 6.62 20.84
CA ASN A 456 8.16 7.21 22.12
C ASN A 456 9.66 7.55 22.09
N PRO A 457 10.07 8.83 22.22
CA PRO A 457 11.47 9.21 22.38
C PRO A 457 12.01 8.94 23.79
N GLU A 458 11.12 8.73 24.77
CA GLU A 458 11.47 8.62 26.20
C GLU A 458 11.85 7.22 26.67
N TRP A 459 11.90 6.24 25.77
CA TRP A 459 12.27 4.89 26.16
C TRP A 459 13.61 4.90 26.92
N SER A 460 13.61 4.29 28.09
CA SER A 460 14.75 4.24 29.01
C SER A 460 15.82 3.26 28.56
N GLY A 461 15.44 2.22 27.81
CA GLY A 461 16.35 1.20 27.32
C GLY A 461 15.91 0.54 26.02
N TYR A 462 16.82 -0.21 25.42
CA TYR A 462 16.58 -0.90 24.14
C TYR A 462 15.43 -1.90 24.21
N TYR A 463 15.25 -2.57 25.36
CA TYR A 463 14.02 -3.28 25.71
C TYR A 463 13.38 -2.58 26.91
N SER A 464 12.09 -2.26 26.78
CA SER A 464 11.33 -1.59 27.84
C SER A 464 10.62 -2.58 28.74
N TYR A 465 10.61 -2.27 30.04
CA TYR A 465 9.89 -3.05 31.04
C TYR A 465 8.39 -2.75 31.03
N ALA A 466 7.59 -3.68 31.54
CA ALA A 466 6.13 -3.59 31.55
C ALA A 466 5.56 -2.26 32.09
N PRO A 467 6.08 -1.67 33.20
CA PRO A 467 5.56 -0.39 33.71
C PRO A 467 5.69 0.76 32.71
N GLU A 468 6.81 0.82 31.99
CA GLU A 468 7.08 1.87 31.01
C GLU A 468 6.18 1.73 29.77
N ILE A 469 5.96 0.49 29.31
CA ILE A 469 5.05 0.21 28.20
C ILE A 469 3.59 0.52 28.60
N GLN A 470 3.21 0.19 29.83
CA GLN A 470 1.92 0.55 30.39
C GLN A 470 1.74 2.07 30.44
N GLU A 471 2.77 2.82 30.84
CA GLU A 471 2.75 4.28 30.83
C GLU A 471 2.60 4.84 29.41
N TYR A 472 3.33 4.32 28.43
CA TYR A 472 3.17 4.68 27.03
C TYR A 472 1.72 4.47 26.54
N MET A 473 1.08 3.36 26.88
CA MET A 473 -0.33 3.10 26.53
C MET A 473 -1.28 4.09 27.21
N MET A 474 -1.04 4.42 28.48
CA MET A 474 -1.82 5.41 29.22
C MET A 474 -1.66 6.82 28.64
N GLN A 475 -0.45 7.18 28.22
CA GLN A 475 -0.18 8.45 27.55
C GLN A 475 -0.90 8.52 26.19
N PHE A 476 -0.86 7.45 25.39
CA PHE A 476 -1.62 7.35 24.15
C PHE A 476 -3.12 7.52 24.36
N TYR A 477 -3.68 6.80 25.35
CA TYR A 477 -5.08 6.86 25.72
C TYR A 477 -5.56 8.29 26.05
N LYS A 478 -4.79 9.02 26.87
CA LYS A 478 -5.07 10.40 27.25
C LYS A 478 -4.85 11.38 26.09
N LYS A 479 -3.73 11.26 25.37
CA LYS A 479 -3.35 12.13 24.25
C LYS A 479 -4.41 12.15 23.16
N HIS A 480 -5.00 10.99 22.87
CA HIS A 480 -6.05 10.84 21.86
C HIS A 480 -7.47 10.89 22.45
N SER A 481 -7.63 11.25 23.73
CA SER A 481 -8.93 11.39 24.42
C SER A 481 -9.87 10.21 24.19
N LEU A 482 -9.39 8.99 24.44
CA LEU A 482 -10.11 7.75 24.14
C LEU A 482 -11.08 7.31 25.26
N GLU A 483 -11.21 8.10 26.33
CA GLU A 483 -12.08 7.84 27.48
C GLU A 483 -13.54 7.54 27.10
N PRO A 484 -14.17 8.28 26.16
CA PRO A 484 -15.58 8.05 25.82
C PRO A 484 -15.86 6.68 25.19
N PHE A 485 -14.83 5.98 24.71
CA PHE A 485 -15.00 4.68 24.05
C PHE A 485 -14.95 3.51 25.02
N VAL A 486 -14.49 3.66 26.27
CA VAL A 486 -14.23 2.52 27.16
C VAL A 486 -15.21 2.43 28.32
N VAL A 487 -15.63 1.20 28.62
CA VAL A 487 -16.32 0.84 29.84
C VAL A 487 -15.44 -0.17 30.58
N LEU A 488 -14.84 0.28 31.68
CA LEU A 488 -13.95 -0.51 32.53
C LEU A 488 -14.75 -1.44 33.45
N ASN A 489 -14.05 -2.36 34.12
CA ASN A 489 -14.62 -3.30 35.09
C ASN A 489 -15.81 -4.11 34.55
N THR A 490 -15.80 -4.42 33.25
CA THR A 490 -16.90 -5.11 32.56
C THR A 490 -16.34 -6.26 31.73
N MET A 491 -16.67 -7.48 32.12
CA MET A 491 -16.29 -8.71 31.44
C MET A 491 -17.35 -9.11 30.42
N VAL A 492 -16.92 -9.57 29.23
CA VAL A 492 -17.80 -10.22 28.26
C VAL A 492 -17.91 -11.70 28.61
N MET A 493 -19.13 -12.15 28.91
CA MET A 493 -19.44 -13.52 29.32
C MET A 493 -19.79 -14.42 28.14
N GLY A 494 -20.37 -13.85 27.08
CA GLY A 494 -20.77 -14.60 25.89
C GLY A 494 -21.35 -13.68 24.81
N ALA A 495 -21.45 -14.18 23.59
CA ALA A 495 -22.10 -13.47 22.50
C ALA A 495 -22.92 -14.42 21.62
N THR A 496 -24.14 -14.02 21.27
CA THR A 496 -25.06 -14.79 20.42
C THR A 496 -25.54 -13.97 19.24
N TRP A 497 -25.42 -14.51 18.03
CA TRP A 497 -25.92 -13.91 16.81
C TRP A 497 -27.43 -14.08 16.71
N ASN A 498 -28.16 -12.99 16.56
CA ASN A 498 -29.59 -13.01 16.27
C ASN A 498 -29.80 -12.78 14.78
N GLU A 499 -30.22 -13.82 14.06
CA GLU A 499 -30.41 -13.80 12.60
C GLU A 499 -31.53 -12.86 12.15
N VAL A 500 -32.60 -12.77 12.93
CA VAL A 500 -33.77 -11.92 12.62
C VAL A 500 -33.40 -10.45 12.75
N GLU A 501 -32.68 -10.08 13.80
CA GLU A 501 -32.23 -8.69 14.05
C GLU A 501 -30.98 -8.32 13.24
N GLY A 502 -30.19 -9.30 12.80
CA GLY A 502 -28.87 -9.09 12.20
C GLY A 502 -27.87 -8.46 13.16
N LYS A 503 -27.92 -8.83 14.45
CA LYS A 503 -27.13 -8.24 15.53
C LYS A 503 -26.59 -9.29 16.49
N TRP A 504 -25.45 -9.01 17.06
CA TRP A 504 -24.90 -9.71 18.21
C TRP A 504 -25.59 -9.23 19.49
N HIS A 505 -26.01 -10.18 20.33
CA HIS A 505 -26.41 -9.96 21.71
C HIS A 505 -25.22 -10.38 22.58
N VAL A 506 -24.62 -9.42 23.27
CA VAL A 506 -23.39 -9.60 24.05
C VAL A 506 -23.76 -9.56 25.53
N GLU A 507 -23.51 -10.68 26.21
CA GLU A 507 -23.74 -10.83 27.64
C GLU A 507 -22.52 -10.28 28.38
N LEU A 508 -22.77 -9.36 29.31
CA LEU A 508 -21.75 -8.59 30.03
C LEU A 508 -21.99 -8.70 31.53
N GLU A 509 -20.92 -8.76 32.30
CA GLU A 509 -20.96 -8.74 33.76
C GLU A 509 -19.98 -7.69 34.29
N ARG A 510 -20.48 -6.81 35.17
CA ARG A 510 -19.64 -5.86 35.89
C ARG A 510 -19.02 -6.51 37.11
N LYS A 511 -17.85 -6.00 37.55
CA LYS A 511 -17.22 -6.47 38.79
C LYS A 511 -18.07 -6.31 40.06
N ASP A 512 -19.10 -5.47 40.04
CA ASP A 512 -20.07 -5.34 41.13
C ASP A 512 -21.14 -6.47 41.14
N GLY A 513 -21.07 -7.41 40.20
CA GLY A 513 -22.01 -8.52 40.03
C GLY A 513 -23.22 -8.20 39.13
N THR A 514 -23.32 -6.99 38.59
CA THR A 514 -24.43 -6.61 37.70
C THR A 514 -24.23 -7.20 36.31
N SER A 515 -25.14 -8.08 35.87
CA SER A 515 -25.16 -8.63 34.52
C SER A 515 -26.17 -7.89 33.63
N PHE A 516 -25.82 -7.66 32.36
CA PHE A 516 -26.70 -7.04 31.36
C PHE A 516 -26.37 -7.51 29.95
N VAL A 517 -27.26 -7.24 29.00
CA VAL A 517 -27.05 -7.56 27.57
C VAL A 517 -26.97 -6.28 26.76
N ASP A 518 -25.92 -6.15 25.96
CA ASP A 518 -25.78 -5.08 24.96
C ASP A 518 -25.91 -5.67 23.55
N LYS A 519 -26.33 -4.84 22.59
CA LYS A 519 -26.55 -5.28 21.20
C LYS A 519 -25.65 -4.49 20.25
N CYS A 520 -25.00 -5.17 19.30
CA CYS A 520 -24.20 -4.51 18.27
C CYS A 520 -24.35 -5.17 16.89
N HIS A 521 -24.06 -4.41 15.84
CA HIS A 521 -24.03 -4.96 14.48
C HIS A 521 -22.72 -5.68 14.21
N VAL A 522 -21.62 -5.20 14.81
CA VAL A 522 -20.26 -5.70 14.63
C VAL A 522 -19.63 -5.99 15.98
N LEU A 523 -19.08 -7.19 16.14
CA LEU A 523 -18.35 -7.62 17.32
C LEU A 523 -16.87 -7.83 16.96
N ILE A 524 -15.98 -7.07 17.60
CA ILE A 524 -14.53 -7.17 17.39
C ILE A 524 -13.89 -7.74 18.64
N ASN A 525 -13.26 -8.90 18.52
CA ASN A 525 -12.51 -9.53 19.59
C ASN A 525 -11.04 -9.08 19.57
N GLY A 526 -10.68 -8.25 20.55
CA GLY A 526 -9.30 -7.86 20.82
C GLY A 526 -8.80 -8.35 22.19
N SER A 527 -9.38 -9.41 22.75
CA SER A 527 -9.07 -9.93 24.11
C SER A 527 -7.68 -10.55 24.25
N GLY A 528 -6.93 -10.67 23.14
CA GLY A 528 -5.62 -11.30 23.10
C GLY A 528 -5.66 -12.83 23.26
N VAL A 529 -4.55 -13.48 22.90
CA VAL A 529 -4.38 -14.95 22.94
C VAL A 529 -3.63 -15.46 24.20
N LEU A 530 -3.07 -14.54 24.99
CA LEU A 530 -2.26 -14.81 26.19
C LEU A 530 -2.81 -14.04 27.40
N THR A 531 -4.10 -14.23 27.71
CA THR A 531 -4.78 -13.54 28.82
C THR A 531 -5.36 -14.51 29.83
N LYS A 532 -6.00 -15.60 29.38
CA LYS A 532 -6.49 -16.64 30.30
C LYS A 532 -5.36 -17.53 30.78
N TRP A 533 -5.13 -17.57 32.10
CA TRP A 533 -4.15 -18.46 32.74
C TRP A 533 -4.84 -19.40 33.74
N LYS A 534 -4.12 -20.44 34.17
CA LYS A 534 -4.57 -21.34 35.24
C LYS A 534 -3.36 -21.83 36.05
N TRP A 535 -3.61 -22.25 37.28
CA TRP A 535 -2.61 -22.93 38.08
C TRP A 535 -2.14 -24.23 37.41
N PRO A 536 -0.86 -24.62 37.57
CA PRO A 536 -0.41 -25.92 37.12
C PRO A 536 -1.13 -27.03 37.88
N ASP A 537 -1.45 -28.10 37.18
CA ASP A 537 -2.14 -29.26 37.74
C ASP A 537 -1.15 -30.12 38.55
N ILE A 538 -0.87 -29.68 39.77
CA ILE A 538 0.03 -30.34 40.71
C ILE A 538 -0.75 -30.65 41.99
N LYS A 539 -0.77 -31.93 42.36
CA LYS A 539 -1.47 -32.39 43.56
C LYS A 539 -0.98 -31.61 44.79
N GLY A 540 -1.89 -31.08 45.60
CA GLY A 540 -1.54 -30.38 46.84
C GLY A 540 -1.05 -28.93 46.68
N LEU A 541 -0.98 -28.38 45.46
CA LEU A 541 -0.50 -27.01 45.22
C LEU A 541 -1.18 -25.95 46.10
N HIS A 542 -2.49 -26.03 46.25
CA HIS A 542 -3.28 -25.09 47.07
C HIS A 542 -3.18 -25.33 48.59
N GLY A 543 -2.55 -26.43 49.01
CA GLY A 543 -2.26 -26.73 50.42
C GLY A 543 -0.93 -26.14 50.91
N PHE A 544 -0.15 -25.51 50.02
CA PHE A 544 1.11 -24.83 50.36
C PHE A 544 0.86 -23.67 51.32
N LYS A 545 1.63 -23.58 52.42
CA LYS A 545 1.48 -22.53 53.45
C LYS A 545 2.20 -21.23 53.10
N GLY A 546 3.19 -21.28 52.21
CA GLY A 546 3.91 -20.10 51.74
C GLY A 546 3.13 -19.31 50.70
N THR A 547 3.82 -18.40 50.00
CA THR A 547 3.19 -17.57 48.96
C THR A 547 3.15 -18.29 47.62
N LEU A 548 1.96 -18.51 47.09
CA LEU A 548 1.75 -19.03 45.74
C LEU A 548 1.52 -17.88 44.75
N ALA A 549 2.39 -17.74 43.75
CA ALA A 549 2.31 -16.68 42.75
C ALA A 549 2.31 -17.26 41.33
N HIS A 550 1.51 -16.71 40.43
CA HIS A 550 1.55 -17.01 39.01
C HIS A 550 2.08 -15.79 38.25
N SER A 551 2.94 -16.01 37.26
CA SER A 551 3.49 -14.90 36.44
C SER A 551 2.42 -13.97 35.87
N ALA A 552 1.32 -14.53 35.35
CA ALA A 552 0.18 -13.77 34.81
C ALA A 552 -0.73 -13.08 35.85
N ASN A 553 -0.52 -13.31 37.15
CA ASN A 553 -1.25 -12.63 38.23
C ASN A 553 -0.35 -12.46 39.45
N TRP A 554 0.77 -11.79 39.23
CA TRP A 554 1.79 -11.61 40.27
C TRP A 554 1.28 -10.67 41.37
N PRO A 555 1.44 -10.97 42.67
CA PRO A 555 1.06 -10.03 43.74
C PRO A 555 1.93 -8.76 43.69
N ARG A 556 1.33 -7.58 43.90
CA ARG A 556 2.02 -6.28 43.74
C ARG A 556 3.17 -6.10 44.75
N ASP A 557 2.96 -6.52 45.99
CA ASP A 557 3.87 -6.26 47.11
C ASP A 557 4.67 -7.52 47.51
N LEU A 558 4.84 -8.47 46.59
CA LEU A 558 5.58 -9.70 46.88
C LEU A 558 7.08 -9.45 46.92
N ASP A 559 7.65 -9.41 48.11
CA ASP A 559 9.10 -9.42 48.34
C ASP A 559 9.65 -10.86 48.48
N TRP A 560 10.70 -11.16 47.73
CA TRP A 560 11.43 -12.44 47.72
C TRP A 560 12.83 -12.36 48.35
N SER A 561 13.25 -11.18 48.80
CA SER A 561 14.58 -10.96 49.38
C SER A 561 14.79 -11.84 50.62
N GLY A 562 15.91 -12.57 50.65
CA GLY A 562 16.25 -13.50 51.73
C GLY A 562 15.39 -14.79 51.79
N LYS A 563 14.41 -14.96 50.89
CA LYS A 563 13.51 -16.12 50.89
C LYS A 563 13.99 -17.25 49.99
N ARG A 564 13.49 -18.45 50.26
CA ARG A 564 13.65 -19.62 49.41
C ARG A 564 12.52 -19.65 48.39
N VAL A 565 12.85 -19.72 47.10
CA VAL A 565 11.87 -19.59 46.01
C VAL A 565 11.92 -20.79 45.07
N ALA A 566 10.77 -21.41 44.82
CA ALA A 566 10.61 -22.39 43.75
C ALA A 566 10.11 -21.69 42.48
N VAL A 567 10.80 -21.83 41.35
CA VAL A 567 10.34 -21.35 40.03
C VAL A 567 9.94 -22.55 39.18
N ILE A 568 8.66 -22.65 38.79
CA ILE A 568 8.14 -23.76 37.99
C ILE A 568 7.99 -23.32 36.53
N GLY A 569 8.81 -23.90 35.64
CA GLY A 569 8.77 -23.66 34.20
C GLY A 569 10.00 -22.91 33.64
N THR A 570 10.18 -22.99 32.33
CA THR A 570 11.35 -22.46 31.58
C THR A 570 10.95 -21.62 30.35
N GLY A 571 9.70 -21.13 30.31
CA GLY A 571 9.22 -20.24 29.25
C GLY A 571 9.70 -18.80 29.43
N SER A 572 9.29 -17.89 28.54
CA SER A 572 9.70 -16.47 28.55
C SER A 572 9.53 -15.79 29.90
N SER A 573 8.43 -16.06 30.62
CA SER A 573 8.22 -15.50 31.97
C SER A 573 9.28 -15.96 32.97
N SER A 574 9.71 -17.23 32.93
CA SER A 574 10.80 -17.73 33.78
C SER A 574 12.14 -17.15 33.38
N ILE A 575 12.38 -17.05 32.07
CA ILE A 575 13.62 -16.48 31.50
C ILE A 575 13.87 -15.06 32.01
N GLN A 576 12.82 -14.25 32.09
CA GLN A 576 12.88 -12.87 32.59
C GLN A 576 12.89 -12.78 34.12
N MET A 577 12.16 -13.66 34.81
CA MET A 577 11.95 -13.61 36.26
C MET A 577 13.12 -14.18 37.07
N LEU A 578 13.71 -15.29 36.61
CA LEU A 578 14.76 -15.99 37.35
C LEU A 578 15.98 -15.11 37.67
N PRO A 579 16.55 -14.32 36.74
CA PRO A 579 17.69 -13.46 37.03
C PRO A 579 17.42 -12.48 38.18
N LYS A 580 16.21 -11.89 38.20
CA LYS A 580 15.79 -10.92 39.22
C LYS A 580 15.54 -11.57 40.59
N ILE A 581 14.95 -12.76 40.61
CA ILE A 581 14.73 -13.48 41.86
C ILE A 581 16.07 -13.95 42.45
N ALA A 582 16.96 -14.50 41.61
CA ALA A 582 18.23 -15.05 42.05
C ALA A 582 19.23 -14.00 42.59
N GLU A 583 18.98 -12.70 42.39
CA GLU A 583 19.81 -11.60 42.91
C GLU A 583 19.67 -11.42 44.43
N THR A 584 18.46 -11.57 44.97
CA THR A 584 18.17 -11.27 46.38
C THR A 584 17.60 -12.45 47.18
N ALA A 585 17.12 -13.51 46.52
CA ALA A 585 16.65 -14.72 47.19
C ALA A 585 17.80 -15.47 47.88
N SER A 586 17.54 -16.05 49.05
CA SER A 586 18.54 -16.87 49.77
C SER A 586 18.83 -18.18 49.04
N HIS A 587 17.81 -18.78 48.41
CA HIS A 587 17.96 -19.93 47.53
C HIS A 587 16.85 -19.98 46.49
N VAL A 588 17.15 -20.42 45.27
CA VAL A 588 16.16 -20.60 44.20
C VAL A 588 16.24 -22.02 43.64
N THR A 589 15.12 -22.74 43.64
CA THR A 589 14.99 -24.04 42.98
C THR A 589 14.19 -23.87 41.69
N VAL A 590 14.80 -24.15 40.54
CA VAL A 590 14.16 -24.02 39.23
C VAL A 590 13.79 -25.41 38.70
N PHE A 591 12.50 -25.63 38.46
CA PHE A 591 11.97 -26.89 37.92
C PHE A 591 11.87 -26.79 36.40
N MET A 592 12.78 -27.48 35.73
CA MET A 592 13.02 -27.41 34.29
C MET A 592 12.49 -28.66 33.60
N ARG A 593 11.44 -28.51 32.80
CA ARG A 593 10.85 -29.65 32.05
C ARG A 593 11.26 -29.69 30.58
N ASN A 594 11.46 -28.52 29.98
CA ASN A 594 11.57 -28.36 28.53
C ASN A 594 12.79 -27.53 28.17
N SER A 595 13.48 -27.91 27.09
CA SER A 595 14.56 -27.15 26.46
C SER A 595 14.02 -25.99 25.61
N THR A 596 14.76 -24.88 25.55
CA THR A 596 14.44 -23.73 24.67
C THR A 596 15.71 -22.96 24.34
N TYR A 597 15.73 -22.30 23.17
CA TYR A 597 16.83 -21.39 22.84
C TYR A 597 16.73 -20.11 23.66
N ILE A 598 17.88 -19.68 24.18
CA ILE A 598 18.05 -18.32 24.68
C ILE A 598 18.68 -17.51 23.55
N ALA A 599 17.88 -16.65 22.94
CA ALA A 599 18.33 -15.89 21.78
C ALA A 599 19.32 -14.79 22.23
N PRO A 600 20.33 -14.47 21.39
CA PRO A 600 21.00 -13.19 21.49
C PRO A 600 19.98 -12.06 21.23
N GLN A 601 20.33 -10.83 21.62
CA GLN A 601 19.45 -9.70 21.38
C GLN A 601 19.30 -9.43 19.88
N PHE A 602 18.14 -8.92 19.49
CA PHE A 602 17.80 -8.65 18.09
C PHE A 602 18.32 -7.27 17.66
N GLY A 603 18.75 -7.14 16.41
CA GLY A 603 19.19 -5.86 15.84
C GLY A 603 20.53 -5.34 16.36
N THR A 604 21.38 -6.19 16.93
CA THR A 604 22.70 -5.83 17.53
C THR A 604 23.68 -5.16 16.55
N SER A 605 23.42 -5.22 15.24
CA SER A 605 24.19 -4.52 14.21
C SER A 605 23.91 -3.02 14.14
N VAL A 606 22.81 -2.55 14.74
CA VAL A 606 22.43 -1.13 14.75
C VAL A 606 22.99 -0.50 16.02
N VAL A 607 23.79 0.56 15.85
CA VAL A 607 24.45 1.23 16.97
C VAL A 607 24.15 2.72 16.98
N ASN A 608 23.88 3.27 18.16
CA ASN A 608 23.60 4.69 18.34
C ASN A 608 24.86 5.55 18.62
N LYS A 609 26.05 5.12 18.18
CA LYS A 609 27.33 5.81 18.50
C LYS A 609 27.41 7.25 18.02
N GLU A 610 26.62 7.61 16.99
CA GLU A 610 26.57 8.97 16.46
C GLU A 610 25.88 9.96 17.42
N ALA A 611 25.01 9.48 18.34
CA ALA A 611 24.26 10.34 19.25
C ALA A 611 25.07 10.81 20.46
N ASP A 612 25.94 9.95 21.00
CA ASP A 612 26.74 10.27 22.19
C ASP A 612 28.07 9.48 22.25
N PRO A 613 29.23 10.14 22.36
CA PRO A 613 30.52 9.49 22.64
C PRO A 613 30.58 8.80 24.01
N GLU A 614 29.72 9.19 24.95
CA GLU A 614 29.58 8.56 26.27
C GLU A 614 28.57 7.40 26.26
N ALA A 615 27.89 7.15 25.13
CA ALA A 615 27.09 5.95 24.97
C ALA A 615 27.99 4.71 25.16
N LEU A 616 27.51 3.76 25.95
CA LEU A 616 28.15 2.45 26.07
C LEU A 616 28.35 1.87 24.65
N ASP A 617 29.58 1.41 24.35
CA ASP A 617 29.81 0.55 23.17
C ASP A 617 28.78 -0.60 23.24
N PRO A 618 28.02 -0.94 22.18
CA PRO A 618 27.01 -1.99 22.22
C PRO A 618 27.66 -3.37 22.46
N GLN A 619 28.15 -3.63 23.66
CA GLN A 619 28.23 -4.99 24.17
C GLN A 619 26.83 -5.39 24.60
N ALA A 620 26.41 -6.58 24.15
CA ALA A 620 25.12 -7.20 24.45
C ALA A 620 23.97 -6.18 24.59
N ALA A 621 23.43 -5.72 23.45
CA ALA A 621 22.28 -4.82 23.20
C ALA A 621 21.02 -4.88 24.11
N GLY A 622 20.94 -5.69 25.15
CA GLY A 622 19.87 -5.73 26.15
C GLY A 622 20.18 -4.93 27.41
N LYS A 623 21.38 -4.37 27.51
CA LYS A 623 21.79 -3.42 28.55
C LYS A 623 21.91 -1.98 28.09
N HIS A 624 21.64 -1.67 26.82
CA HIS A 624 21.69 -0.28 26.37
C HIS A 624 20.57 0.52 27.03
N HIS A 625 20.95 1.39 27.95
CA HIS A 625 20.08 2.37 28.57
C HIS A 625 20.34 3.68 27.85
N TYR A 626 19.30 4.27 27.25
CA TYR A 626 19.44 5.51 26.52
C TYR A 626 19.80 6.63 27.49
N THR A 627 20.89 7.32 27.20
CA THR A 627 21.31 8.52 27.92
C THR A 627 20.29 9.64 27.75
N GLU A 628 20.26 10.60 28.66
CA GLU A 628 19.40 11.78 28.52
C GLU A 628 19.72 12.57 27.24
N ARG A 629 20.97 12.54 26.76
CA ARG A 629 21.36 13.16 25.50
C ARG A 629 20.76 12.45 24.28
N GLU A 630 20.74 11.11 24.29
CA GLU A 630 20.08 10.31 23.24
C GLU A 630 18.57 10.58 23.22
N LYS A 631 17.91 10.58 24.38
CA LYS A 631 16.48 10.90 24.49
C LYS A 631 16.18 12.31 24.00
N GLN A 632 16.97 13.30 24.42
CA GLN A 632 16.84 14.67 23.94
C GLN A 632 17.01 14.75 22.42
N ARG A 633 17.95 13.99 21.84
CA ARG A 633 18.11 13.94 20.38
C ARG A 633 16.89 13.32 19.69
N PHE A 634 16.32 12.25 20.24
CA PHE A 634 15.10 11.66 19.69
C PHE A 634 13.91 12.64 19.74
N GLN A 635 13.82 13.46 20.79
CA GLN A 635 12.81 14.52 20.90
C GLN A 635 13.04 15.65 19.89
N ASP A 636 14.28 16.15 19.79
CA ASP A 636 14.63 17.34 19.01
C ASP A 636 14.69 17.08 17.50
N ASP A 637 14.99 15.84 17.10
CA ASP A 637 15.13 15.45 15.69
C ASP A 637 14.27 14.21 15.36
N PRO A 638 12.99 14.42 14.99
CA PRO A 638 12.09 13.33 14.61
C PRO A 638 12.51 12.54 13.37
N GLU A 639 13.31 13.14 12.47
CA GLU A 639 13.84 12.46 11.28
C GLU A 639 14.97 11.51 11.65
N TYR A 640 15.86 11.94 12.56
CA TYR A 640 16.86 11.07 13.14
C TYR A 640 16.23 9.91 13.90
N HIS A 641 15.22 10.20 14.74
CA HIS A 641 14.48 9.14 15.45
C HIS A 641 13.82 8.16 14.49
N LEU A 642 13.25 8.65 13.37
CA LEU A 642 12.68 7.79 12.33
C LEU A 642 13.74 6.89 11.72
N LYS A 643 14.86 7.47 11.29
CA LYS A 643 15.97 6.73 10.70
C LYS A 643 16.46 5.64 11.64
N TYR A 644 16.65 5.95 12.93
CA TYR A 644 17.05 4.99 13.94
C TYR A 644 16.05 3.82 14.05
N CYS A 645 14.76 4.11 14.28
CA CYS A 645 13.71 3.10 14.36
C CYS A 645 13.63 2.24 13.08
N THR A 646 13.76 2.87 11.90
CA THR A 646 13.75 2.18 10.60
C THR A 646 14.93 1.22 10.45
N GLU A 647 16.14 1.61 10.85
CA GLU A 647 17.31 0.73 10.78
C GLU A 647 17.19 -0.45 11.76
N VAL A 648 16.65 -0.25 12.96
CA VAL A 648 16.34 -1.34 13.91
C VAL A 648 15.33 -2.32 13.30
N GLU A 649 14.26 -1.82 12.68
CA GLU A 649 13.24 -2.66 12.03
C GLU A 649 13.82 -3.45 10.85
N LYS A 650 14.63 -2.81 9.98
CA LYS A 650 15.32 -3.49 8.88
C LYS A 650 16.20 -4.63 9.37
N ALA A 651 16.93 -4.42 10.46
CA ALA A 651 17.78 -5.45 11.02
C ALA A 651 16.99 -6.69 11.49
N ILE A 652 15.77 -6.49 12.02
CA ILE A 652 14.87 -7.57 12.43
C ILE A 652 14.29 -8.28 11.20
N VAL A 653 13.71 -7.52 10.26
CA VAL A 653 13.06 -8.05 9.05
C VAL A 653 14.07 -8.76 8.14
N GLY A 654 15.29 -8.23 8.01
CA GLY A 654 16.36 -8.84 7.22
C GLY A 654 16.84 -10.20 7.74
N GLY A 655 16.52 -10.55 9.00
CA GLY A 655 16.81 -11.85 9.59
C GLY A 655 15.83 -12.97 9.22
N TRP A 656 14.81 -12.70 8.38
CA TRP A 656 13.74 -13.64 8.07
C TRP A 656 14.22 -14.98 7.52
N ASP A 657 15.33 -14.99 6.78
CA ASP A 657 15.87 -16.22 6.17
C ASP A 657 16.28 -17.29 7.19
N MET A 658 16.46 -16.91 8.45
CA MET A 658 16.67 -17.84 9.56
C MET A 658 15.49 -18.79 9.77
N PHE A 659 14.28 -18.40 9.39
CA PHE A 659 13.07 -19.23 9.56
C PHE A 659 12.84 -20.21 8.39
N TYR A 660 13.62 -20.12 7.30
CA TYR A 660 13.61 -21.15 6.26
C TYR A 660 14.43 -22.37 6.68
N ARG A 661 13.76 -23.49 6.90
CA ARG A 661 14.41 -24.75 7.27
C ARG A 661 15.49 -25.12 6.24
N GLY A 662 16.74 -25.23 6.71
CA GLY A 662 17.88 -25.65 5.88
C GLY A 662 18.52 -24.54 5.04
N SER A 663 18.08 -23.29 5.16
CA SER A 663 18.82 -22.15 4.60
C SER A 663 20.19 -22.02 5.26
N GLU A 664 21.15 -21.39 4.57
CA GLU A 664 22.48 -21.12 5.14
C GLU A 664 22.38 -20.34 6.45
N LEU A 665 21.49 -19.34 6.52
CA LEU A 665 21.26 -18.54 7.72
C LEU A 665 20.63 -19.37 8.84
N ASN A 666 19.69 -20.27 8.56
CA ASN A 666 19.10 -21.17 9.56
C ASN A 666 20.15 -22.09 10.19
N VAL A 667 21.01 -22.70 9.36
CA VAL A 667 22.06 -23.62 9.81
C VAL A 667 23.13 -22.86 10.61
N ALA A 668 23.56 -21.70 10.11
CA ALA A 668 24.53 -20.84 10.81
C ALA A 668 23.99 -20.33 12.15
N ALA A 669 22.74 -19.84 12.18
CA ALA A 669 22.09 -19.35 13.40
C ALA A 669 21.93 -20.46 14.44
N LYS A 670 21.53 -21.67 14.02
CA LYS A 670 21.46 -22.84 14.91
C LYS A 670 22.79 -23.10 15.60
N ARG A 671 23.86 -23.21 14.82
CA ARG A 671 25.21 -23.47 15.34
C ARG A 671 25.66 -22.36 16.29
N ALA A 672 25.55 -21.10 15.86
CA ALA A 672 25.98 -19.95 16.65
C ALA A 672 25.23 -19.84 17.98
N MET A 673 23.90 -20.08 18.01
CA MET A 673 23.13 -20.06 19.25
C MET A 673 23.49 -21.22 20.18
N GLN A 674 23.70 -22.43 19.66
CA GLN A 674 24.12 -23.58 20.47
C GLN A 674 25.50 -23.35 21.10
N GLU A 675 26.47 -22.85 20.31
CA GLU A 675 27.82 -22.51 20.80
C GLU A 675 27.77 -21.39 21.85
N SER A 676 26.97 -20.35 21.62
CA SER A 676 26.77 -19.24 22.57
C SER A 676 26.17 -19.72 23.89
N MET A 677 25.13 -20.56 23.85
CA MET A 677 24.52 -21.14 25.05
C MET A 677 25.50 -22.04 25.81
N ALA A 678 26.24 -22.89 25.09
CA ALA A 678 27.23 -23.78 25.69
C ALA A 678 28.34 -23.01 26.40
N ALA A 679 28.84 -21.93 25.77
CA ALA A 679 29.85 -21.07 26.37
C ALA A 679 29.34 -20.38 27.65
N ARG A 680 28.11 -19.86 27.64
CA ARG A 680 27.51 -19.15 28.79
C ARG A 680 27.18 -20.07 29.97
N LEU A 681 27.01 -21.37 29.74
CA LEU A 681 26.78 -22.37 30.79
C LEU A 681 28.07 -22.90 31.45
N GLY A 682 29.25 -22.49 30.98
CA GLY A 682 30.53 -22.88 31.60
C GLY A 682 30.73 -24.40 31.64
N ASP A 683 31.08 -24.97 32.79
CA ASP A 683 31.40 -26.39 32.94
C ASP A 683 30.17 -27.28 33.27
N ARG A 684 28.95 -26.72 33.27
CA ARG A 684 27.71 -27.45 33.60
C ARG A 684 27.22 -28.31 32.43
N GLU A 685 27.92 -29.41 32.15
CA GLU A 685 27.56 -30.37 31.09
C GLU A 685 26.16 -30.98 31.26
N ASP A 686 25.71 -31.14 32.51
CA ASP A 686 24.34 -31.55 32.84
C ASP A 686 23.30 -30.58 32.26
N LEU A 687 23.51 -29.27 32.43
CA LEU A 687 22.64 -28.23 31.87
C LEU A 687 22.74 -28.15 30.34
N LYS A 688 23.94 -28.30 29.77
CA LYS A 688 24.12 -28.26 28.30
C LYS A 688 23.32 -29.37 27.62
N ASN A 689 23.43 -30.59 28.14
CA ASN A 689 22.77 -31.76 27.58
C ASN A 689 21.24 -31.70 27.71
N HIS A 690 20.73 -31.16 28.81
CA HIS A 690 19.29 -31.06 29.04
C HIS A 690 18.65 -29.84 28.35
N PHE A 691 19.34 -28.69 28.34
CA PHE A 691 18.73 -27.41 28.02
C PHE A 691 18.96 -26.92 26.58
N ILE A 692 20.06 -27.30 25.92
CA ILE A 692 20.37 -26.88 24.54
C ILE A 692 19.56 -27.73 23.55
N PRO A 693 18.63 -27.14 22.77
CA PRO A 693 17.77 -27.93 21.90
C PRO A 693 18.48 -28.46 20.65
N SER A 694 18.03 -29.62 20.15
CA SER A 694 18.53 -30.23 18.90
C SER A 694 17.82 -29.73 17.63
N TRP A 695 16.65 -29.10 17.76
CA TRP A 695 15.86 -28.52 16.66
C TRP A 695 16.34 -27.11 16.29
N SER A 696 15.88 -26.54 15.16
CA SER A 696 16.35 -25.23 14.68
C SER A 696 15.72 -24.03 15.43
N PRO A 697 16.46 -22.93 15.65
CA PRO A 697 15.92 -21.68 16.21
C PRO A 697 14.65 -21.23 15.49
N GLY A 698 13.69 -20.68 16.24
CA GLY A 698 12.40 -20.22 15.70
C GLY A 698 11.25 -21.23 15.76
N CYS A 699 11.51 -22.52 16.02
CA CYS A 699 10.45 -23.51 16.26
C CYS A 699 9.62 -23.20 17.52
N ARG A 700 10.26 -22.58 18.51
CA ARG A 700 9.60 -21.88 19.62
C ARG A 700 9.96 -20.40 19.54
N ARG A 701 9.10 -19.54 20.12
CA ARG A 701 9.35 -18.10 20.18
C ARG A 701 10.72 -17.84 20.80
N LEU A 702 11.59 -17.22 20.02
CA LEU A 702 12.91 -16.80 20.48
C LEU A 702 12.74 -15.67 21.48
N THR A 703 13.26 -15.87 22.70
CA THR A 703 13.21 -14.87 23.76
C THR A 703 14.65 -14.46 24.09
N PRO A 704 14.99 -13.16 24.03
CA PRO A 704 16.22 -12.67 24.62
C PRO A 704 16.22 -12.97 26.12
N GLY A 705 17.23 -13.70 26.59
CA GLY A 705 17.33 -14.14 27.99
C GLY A 705 18.64 -13.68 28.61
N GLU A 706 18.77 -12.37 28.78
CA GLU A 706 19.94 -11.79 29.41
C GLU A 706 20.03 -12.19 30.88
N GLY A 707 21.22 -12.64 31.32
CA GLY A 707 21.45 -13.09 32.68
C GLY A 707 20.80 -14.43 33.04
N TYR A 708 19.97 -15.02 32.17
CA TYR A 708 19.27 -16.27 32.48
C TYR A 708 20.20 -17.47 32.59
N LEU A 709 21.07 -17.69 31.60
CA LEU A 709 22.04 -18.79 31.64
C LEU A 709 23.04 -18.61 32.78
N GLU A 710 23.42 -17.36 33.05
CA GLU A 710 24.29 -16.99 34.17
C GLU A 710 23.61 -17.21 35.53
N ALA A 711 22.29 -16.99 35.62
CA ALA A 711 21.52 -17.27 36.83
C ALA A 711 21.46 -18.77 37.15
N LEU A 712 21.35 -19.65 36.13
CA LEU A 712 21.30 -21.10 36.33
C LEU A 712 22.58 -21.70 36.93
N ILE A 713 23.72 -21.01 36.79
CA ILE A 713 25.02 -21.44 37.31
C ILE A 713 25.42 -20.74 38.62
N ARG A 714 24.55 -19.89 39.18
CA ARG A 714 24.80 -19.24 40.47
C ARG A 714 24.81 -20.26 41.61
N PRO A 715 25.62 -20.04 42.67
CA PRO A 715 25.71 -20.97 43.79
C PRO A 715 24.41 -21.08 44.61
N ASN A 716 23.55 -20.06 44.59
CA ASN A 716 22.25 -20.08 45.26
C ASN A 716 21.10 -20.62 44.39
N VAL A 717 21.39 -21.18 43.20
CA VAL A 717 20.38 -21.68 42.26
C VAL A 717 20.55 -23.18 42.03
N THR A 718 19.51 -23.95 42.33
CA THR A 718 19.42 -25.39 42.07
C THR A 718 18.52 -25.65 40.87
N CYS A 719 19.01 -26.41 39.89
CA CYS A 719 18.24 -26.79 38.70
C CYS A 719 17.75 -28.23 38.82
N VAL A 720 16.43 -28.44 38.81
CA VAL A 720 15.80 -29.76 38.82
C VAL A 720 15.32 -30.09 37.40
N MET A 721 15.94 -31.09 36.77
CA MET A 721 15.77 -31.39 35.34
C MET A 721 15.06 -32.72 35.07
N ASP A 722 15.48 -33.79 35.76
CA ASP A 722 15.07 -35.16 35.42
C ASP A 722 13.96 -35.71 36.33
N ASN A 723 13.60 -34.98 37.40
CA ASN A 723 12.59 -35.39 38.35
C ASN A 723 11.37 -34.46 38.31
N ALA A 724 10.24 -34.99 37.85
CA ALA A 724 8.98 -34.25 37.83
C ALA A 724 8.46 -33.99 39.24
N ILE A 725 7.81 -32.84 39.43
CA ILE A 725 7.05 -32.57 40.67
C ILE A 725 5.87 -33.53 40.72
N THR A 726 5.77 -34.33 41.78
CA THR A 726 4.67 -35.28 41.99
C THR A 726 3.51 -34.65 42.76
N HIS A 727 3.84 -33.87 43.78
CA HIS A 727 2.89 -33.14 44.62
C HIS A 727 3.60 -31.99 45.34
N VAL A 728 2.82 -31.12 45.98
CA VAL A 728 3.27 -30.04 46.86
C VAL A 728 2.75 -30.32 48.26
N THR A 729 3.64 -30.27 49.25
CA THR A 729 3.34 -30.36 50.67
C THR A 729 3.11 -28.95 51.24
N PRO A 730 2.68 -28.80 52.51
CA PRO A 730 2.59 -27.49 53.13
C PRO A 730 3.88 -26.65 53.07
N ASP A 731 5.04 -27.30 52.97
CA ASP A 731 6.36 -26.66 53.05
C ASP A 731 7.05 -26.51 51.68
N GLY A 732 6.61 -27.22 50.63
CA GLY A 732 7.12 -27.03 49.27
C GLY A 732 6.91 -28.20 48.29
N PRO A 733 7.46 -28.12 47.06
CA PRO A 733 7.34 -29.17 46.05
C PRO A 733 8.15 -30.44 46.37
N VAL A 734 7.58 -31.61 46.02
CA VAL A 734 8.23 -32.92 46.11
C VAL A 734 8.43 -33.51 44.72
N THR A 735 9.64 -33.96 44.43
CA THR A 735 10.01 -34.55 43.14
C THR A 735 9.87 -36.08 43.14
N ALA A 736 9.93 -36.69 41.94
CA ALA A 736 9.69 -38.12 41.74
C ALA A 736 10.69 -39.06 42.44
N ASP A 737 11.89 -38.57 42.72
CA ASP A 737 12.93 -39.24 43.53
C ASP A 737 12.66 -39.16 45.04
N GLY A 738 11.58 -38.51 45.45
CA GLY A 738 11.20 -38.32 46.86
C GLY A 738 11.87 -37.12 47.53
N ALA A 739 12.64 -36.31 46.81
CA ALA A 739 13.26 -35.13 47.39
C ALA A 739 12.21 -34.03 47.67
N GLN A 740 12.26 -33.48 48.88
CA GLN A 740 11.41 -32.36 49.34
C GLN A 740 12.20 -31.05 49.20
N HIS A 741 11.59 -30.05 48.56
CA HIS A 741 12.19 -28.73 48.36
C HIS A 741 11.44 -27.68 49.18
N ASP A 742 11.88 -27.44 50.41
CA ASP A 742 11.24 -26.46 51.28
C ASP A 742 11.47 -25.03 50.79
N VAL A 743 10.38 -24.30 50.57
CA VAL A 743 10.40 -22.94 50.01
C VAL A 743 9.36 -22.07 50.69
N ASP A 744 9.59 -20.76 50.65
CA ASP A 744 8.67 -19.77 51.21
C ASP A 744 7.75 -19.21 50.09
N ILE A 745 8.18 -19.30 48.83
CA ILE A 745 7.45 -18.85 47.65
C ILE A 745 7.47 -19.92 46.55
N VAL A 746 6.33 -20.17 45.93
CA VAL A 746 6.20 -20.94 44.69
C VAL A 746 5.75 -20.01 43.57
N ALA A 747 6.65 -19.75 42.62
CA ALA A 747 6.45 -18.90 41.45
C ALA A 747 6.20 -19.74 40.19
N CYS A 748 4.95 -19.77 39.73
CA CYS A 748 4.51 -20.51 38.54
C CYS A 748 4.70 -19.68 37.27
N ALA A 749 5.70 -20.04 36.46
CA ALA A 749 5.94 -19.54 35.10
C ALA A 749 5.41 -20.53 34.05
N THR A 750 4.19 -21.02 34.28
CA THR A 750 3.59 -22.16 33.56
C THR A 750 2.78 -21.75 32.32
N GLY A 751 2.77 -20.47 31.98
CA GLY A 751 2.18 -19.93 30.75
C GLY A 751 0.66 -19.69 30.85
N PHE A 752 0.03 -19.66 29.68
CA PHE A 752 -1.39 -19.35 29.52
C PHE A 752 -2.14 -20.54 28.93
N TYR A 753 -3.47 -20.52 29.06
CA TYR A 753 -4.33 -21.38 28.28
C TYR A 753 -4.40 -20.82 26.85
N VAL A 754 -3.47 -21.27 26.01
CA VAL A 754 -3.43 -20.90 24.60
C VAL A 754 -4.56 -21.61 23.88
N GLN A 755 -5.73 -20.97 23.87
CA GLN A 755 -6.83 -21.38 23.02
C GLN A 755 -6.84 -20.45 21.82
N TYR A 756 -6.76 -21.03 20.62
CA TYR A 756 -6.91 -20.29 19.37
C TYR A 756 -8.38 -19.92 19.09
N LEU A 757 -9.23 -19.96 20.12
CA LEU A 757 -10.64 -19.60 20.12
C LEU A 757 -10.89 -18.59 21.26
N PRO A 758 -11.93 -17.76 21.18
CA PRO A 758 -12.28 -16.81 22.23
C PRO A 758 -12.54 -17.50 23.57
N HIS A 759 -12.12 -16.84 24.65
CA HIS A 759 -12.26 -17.37 26.02
C HIS A 759 -13.69 -17.32 26.57
N PHE A 760 -14.62 -16.74 25.83
CA PHE A 760 -16.06 -16.67 26.10
C PHE A 760 -16.84 -17.33 24.96
N PRO A 761 -17.97 -18.02 25.25
CA PRO A 761 -18.82 -18.66 24.24
C PRO A 761 -19.29 -17.68 23.16
N ILE A 762 -19.12 -18.07 21.89
CA ILE A 762 -19.68 -17.34 20.75
C ILE A 762 -20.59 -18.26 19.96
N ARG A 763 -21.87 -17.90 19.87
CA ARG A 763 -22.91 -18.63 19.14
C ARG A 763 -23.25 -17.90 17.85
N GLY A 764 -22.92 -18.51 16.71
CA GLY A 764 -23.16 -17.98 15.37
C GLY A 764 -24.53 -18.37 14.82
N MET A 765 -24.63 -18.43 13.49
CA MET A 765 -25.84 -18.87 12.78
C MET A 765 -26.24 -20.30 13.17
N ASP A 766 -27.53 -20.60 13.14
CA ASP A 766 -28.15 -21.88 13.51
C ASP A 766 -27.74 -22.39 14.91
N GLY A 767 -27.30 -21.49 15.80
CA GLY A 767 -26.86 -21.81 17.16
C GLY A 767 -25.47 -22.45 17.25
N HIS A 768 -24.70 -22.52 16.16
CA HIS A 768 -23.36 -23.11 16.15
C HIS A 768 -22.43 -22.41 17.13
N LEU A 769 -21.83 -23.19 18.03
CA LEU A 769 -20.87 -22.67 19.01
C LEU A 769 -19.46 -22.71 18.42
N MET A 770 -18.75 -21.59 18.48
CA MET A 770 -17.35 -21.50 18.00
C MET A 770 -16.44 -22.47 18.75
N GLN A 771 -16.73 -22.74 20.03
CA GLN A 771 -15.98 -23.65 20.89
C GLN A 771 -16.12 -25.13 20.52
N ASP A 772 -17.13 -25.51 19.73
CA ASP A 772 -17.28 -26.90 19.24
C ASP A 772 -16.33 -27.21 18.07
N GLN A 773 -15.64 -26.20 17.54
CA GLN A 773 -14.66 -26.37 16.47
C GLN A 773 -13.37 -27.02 17.00
N THR A 774 -13.00 -28.17 16.43
CA THR A 774 -11.74 -28.87 16.73
C THR A 774 -10.53 -28.14 16.14
N GLU A 775 -10.72 -27.43 15.02
CA GLU A 775 -9.76 -26.48 14.46
C GLU A 775 -10.43 -25.10 14.28
N PRO A 776 -9.81 -24.00 14.70
CA PRO A 776 -10.36 -22.66 14.50
C PRO A 776 -10.54 -22.36 13.01
N GLY A 777 -11.78 -22.31 12.55
CA GLY A 777 -12.13 -22.01 11.16
C GLY A 777 -11.98 -20.52 10.83
N ILE A 778 -10.81 -19.91 11.05
CA ILE A 778 -10.62 -18.46 10.86
C ILE A 778 -10.08 -18.17 9.45
N TYR A 779 -10.84 -17.38 8.69
CA TYR A 779 -10.47 -16.86 7.38
C TYR A 779 -9.59 -15.61 7.51
N ALA A 780 -8.41 -15.66 6.89
CA ALA A 780 -7.41 -14.58 6.90
C ALA A 780 -7.13 -14.02 8.30
N SER A 781 -7.36 -14.85 9.33
CA SER A 781 -7.03 -14.53 10.73
C SER A 781 -7.83 -13.38 11.32
N ILE A 782 -8.93 -13.05 10.64
CA ILE A 782 -9.74 -11.87 10.88
C ILE A 782 -11.19 -12.26 11.14
N SER A 783 -11.77 -13.24 10.42
CA SER A 783 -13.19 -13.56 10.53
C SER A 783 -13.45 -15.07 10.45
N ALA A 784 -14.65 -15.52 10.79
CA ALA A 784 -15.01 -16.95 10.80
C ALA A 784 -16.33 -17.21 10.04
N PRO A 785 -16.43 -18.26 9.20
CA PRO A 785 -17.67 -18.65 8.56
C PRO A 785 -18.67 -19.14 9.63
N GLY A 786 -19.95 -18.83 9.46
CA GLY A 786 -20.98 -19.10 10.47
C GLY A 786 -21.09 -18.01 11.55
N PHE A 787 -20.18 -17.03 11.59
CA PHE A 787 -20.17 -15.95 12.58
C PHE A 787 -20.17 -14.57 11.88
N PRO A 788 -21.33 -14.09 11.38
CA PRO A 788 -21.42 -12.84 10.62
C PRO A 788 -20.97 -11.63 11.45
N ASN A 789 -20.29 -10.68 10.83
CA ASN A 789 -19.81 -9.43 11.46
C ASN A 789 -18.99 -9.63 12.75
N TYR A 790 -18.48 -10.83 12.98
CA TYR A 790 -17.50 -11.11 14.01
C TYR A 790 -16.10 -11.00 13.43
N PHE A 791 -15.26 -10.20 14.09
CA PHE A 791 -13.87 -10.01 13.72
C PHE A 791 -12.95 -10.31 14.90
N VAL A 792 -11.75 -10.83 14.65
CA VAL A 792 -10.69 -11.02 15.64
C VAL A 792 -9.43 -10.28 15.19
N ILE A 793 -8.79 -9.55 16.10
CA ILE A 793 -7.52 -8.87 15.82
C ILE A 793 -6.38 -9.83 16.12
N ASN A 794 -5.52 -10.06 15.13
CA ASN A 794 -4.39 -10.99 15.21
C ASN A 794 -4.82 -12.43 15.59
N GLY A 795 -5.85 -12.93 14.90
CA GLY A 795 -6.36 -14.28 15.10
C GLY A 795 -5.42 -15.39 14.64
N PRO A 796 -5.84 -16.67 14.80
CA PRO A 796 -5.11 -17.83 14.32
C PRO A 796 -4.74 -17.71 12.83
N ARG A 797 -3.52 -18.14 12.48
CA ARG A 797 -2.95 -18.03 11.12
C ARG A 797 -2.72 -16.59 10.63
N GLY A 798 -2.70 -15.59 11.55
CA GLY A 798 -2.43 -14.13 11.36
C GLY A 798 -1.40 -13.78 10.30
N ASN A 799 -1.43 -12.56 9.73
CA ASN A 799 -0.30 -12.08 8.92
C ASN A 799 0.97 -12.20 9.75
N TRP A 800 1.64 -13.27 9.36
CA TRP A 800 3.02 -13.44 9.03
C TRP A 800 3.15 -13.69 7.48
N GLY A 801 2.35 -13.03 6.60
CA GLY A 801 2.47 -12.99 5.11
C GLY A 801 1.17 -13.20 4.27
N GLN A 802 1.00 -12.58 3.07
CA GLN A 802 -0.26 -12.35 2.28
C GLN A 802 -0.11 -12.35 0.71
N GLY A 803 -1.26 -12.28 -0.04
CA GLY A 803 -1.52 -11.72 -1.42
C GLY A 803 -2.08 -12.56 -2.64
N TYR A 804 -3.39 -12.55 -3.04
CA TYR A 804 -4.20 -13.48 -3.94
C TYR A 804 -4.08 -13.52 -5.49
N ARG A 805 -4.42 -14.69 -6.09
CA ARG A 805 -4.52 -14.95 -7.55
C ARG A 805 -5.85 -15.59 -7.97
N ILE A 806 -6.70 -14.83 -8.67
CA ILE A 806 -8.03 -15.23 -9.17
C ILE A 806 -7.94 -15.72 -10.63
N LYS A 807 -8.64 -16.80 -10.98
CA LYS A 807 -8.76 -17.36 -12.35
C LYS A 807 -9.93 -16.80 -13.13
N SER A 808 -11.10 -16.73 -12.52
CA SER A 808 -12.32 -16.22 -13.17
C SER A 808 -13.21 -15.49 -12.16
N ILE A 809 -13.96 -14.51 -12.63
CA ILE A 809 -14.95 -13.77 -11.84
C ILE A 809 -16.21 -13.60 -12.69
N GLN A 810 -17.37 -14.08 -12.20
CA GLN A 810 -18.65 -13.95 -12.90
C GLN A 810 -19.77 -13.53 -11.95
N PRO A 811 -20.73 -12.68 -12.35
CA PRO A 811 -21.81 -12.29 -11.45
C PRO A 811 -22.70 -13.49 -11.11
N LYS A 812 -23.09 -13.62 -9.84
CA LYS A 812 -24.04 -14.63 -9.39
C LYS A 812 -25.40 -14.41 -10.05
N GLN A 813 -26.00 -15.47 -10.58
CA GLN A 813 -27.26 -15.39 -11.32
C GLN A 813 -28.43 -14.91 -10.43
N ASN A 814 -28.49 -15.36 -9.18
CA ASN A 814 -29.54 -14.95 -8.23
C ASN A 814 -29.43 -13.46 -7.84
N ILE A 815 -28.22 -12.93 -7.66
CA ILE A 815 -27.99 -11.52 -7.36
C ILE A 815 -28.36 -10.65 -8.57
N THR A 816 -28.02 -11.10 -9.78
CA THR A 816 -28.43 -10.45 -11.03
C THR A 816 -29.96 -10.42 -11.17
N ALA A 817 -30.64 -11.52 -10.82
CA ALA A 817 -32.10 -11.58 -10.81
C ALA A 817 -32.72 -10.63 -9.76
N GLN A 818 -32.17 -10.56 -8.54
CA GLN A 818 -32.65 -9.64 -7.50
C GLN A 818 -32.47 -8.17 -7.88
N LEU A 819 -31.31 -7.81 -8.45
CA LEU A 819 -31.06 -6.45 -8.96
C LEU A 819 -32.10 -6.07 -10.02
N ASN A 820 -32.34 -6.98 -10.97
CA ASN A 820 -33.35 -6.81 -12.01
C ASN A 820 -34.77 -6.64 -11.43
N SER A 821 -35.16 -7.46 -10.45
CA SER A 821 -36.46 -7.32 -9.77
C SER A 821 -36.59 -6.00 -9.00
N TYR A 822 -35.51 -5.53 -8.36
CA TYR A 822 -35.48 -4.23 -7.72
C TYR A 822 -35.67 -3.08 -8.72
N MET A 823 -34.97 -3.12 -9.86
CA MET A 823 -35.11 -2.13 -10.93
C MET A 823 -36.55 -2.09 -11.44
N ASP A 824 -37.14 -3.26 -11.70
CA ASP A 824 -38.53 -3.37 -12.17
C ASP A 824 -39.52 -2.80 -11.14
N ALA A 825 -39.35 -3.11 -9.86
CA ALA A 825 -40.19 -2.59 -8.77
C ALA A 825 -40.07 -1.06 -8.63
N TRP A 826 -38.86 -0.53 -8.74
CA TRP A 826 -38.62 0.91 -8.69
C TRP A 826 -39.27 1.63 -9.86
N HIS A 827 -39.08 1.12 -11.10
CA HIS A 827 -39.70 1.71 -12.28
C HIS A 827 -41.23 1.65 -12.20
N LYS A 828 -41.79 0.53 -11.70
CA LYS A 828 -43.23 0.36 -11.55
C LYS A 828 -43.89 1.47 -10.73
N LYS A 829 -43.23 1.94 -9.67
CA LYS A 829 -43.81 2.93 -8.76
C LYS A 829 -43.36 4.38 -9.03
N HIS A 830 -42.12 4.60 -9.45
CA HIS A 830 -41.53 5.94 -9.45
C HIS A 830 -41.22 6.51 -10.83
N SER A 831 -41.13 5.66 -11.85
CA SER A 831 -40.62 6.08 -13.14
C SER A 831 -41.72 6.44 -14.12
N ILE A 832 -41.66 7.65 -14.68
CA ILE A 832 -42.51 8.08 -15.80
C ILE A 832 -42.41 7.14 -17.01
N TRP A 833 -41.28 6.43 -17.17
CA TRP A 833 -41.09 5.49 -18.28
C TRP A 833 -42.04 4.29 -18.25
N GLN A 834 -42.67 4.01 -17.10
CA GLN A 834 -43.65 2.92 -16.94
C GLN A 834 -45.08 3.32 -17.39
N GLU A 835 -45.35 4.60 -17.63
CA GLU A 835 -46.69 5.07 -18.06
C GLU A 835 -47.09 4.50 -19.44
N ASP A 836 -48.37 4.66 -19.85
CA ASP A 836 -48.90 4.06 -21.09
C ASP A 836 -48.46 4.79 -22.38
N CYS A 837 -47.15 4.81 -22.64
CA CYS A 837 -46.54 5.31 -23.87
C CYS A 837 -45.82 4.20 -24.65
N LYS A 838 -45.44 4.43 -25.91
CA LYS A 838 -44.49 3.56 -26.64
C LYS A 838 -43.12 4.23 -26.63
N SER A 839 -42.09 3.51 -26.18
CA SER A 839 -40.72 4.00 -26.16
C SER A 839 -39.73 2.85 -26.30
N TRP A 840 -38.59 3.11 -26.92
CA TRP A 840 -37.49 2.16 -27.04
C TRP A 840 -36.93 1.74 -25.66
N TYR A 841 -37.12 2.55 -24.60
CA TYR A 841 -36.78 2.19 -23.21
C TYR A 841 -37.53 0.95 -22.71
N LYS A 842 -38.64 0.59 -23.33
CA LYS A 842 -39.44 -0.61 -23.05
C LYS A 842 -39.76 -1.41 -24.32
N ALA A 843 -38.79 -1.47 -25.23
CA ALA A 843 -38.87 -2.22 -26.48
C ALA A 843 -40.06 -1.84 -27.38
N ASN A 844 -40.49 -0.58 -27.36
CA ASN A 844 -41.65 -0.04 -28.08
C ASN A 844 -43.00 -0.70 -27.72
N THR A 845 -43.06 -1.37 -26.57
CA THR A 845 -44.28 -2.02 -26.06
C THR A 845 -44.98 -1.13 -25.04
N LYS A 846 -46.29 -0.92 -25.21
CA LYS A 846 -47.14 -0.28 -24.20
C LYS A 846 -47.21 -1.16 -22.95
N GLY A 847 -46.97 -0.58 -21.77
CA GLY A 847 -46.89 -1.34 -20.52
C GLY A 847 -45.73 -2.35 -20.42
N GLY A 848 -44.77 -2.32 -21.35
CA GLY A 848 -43.61 -3.21 -21.36
C GLY A 848 -42.62 -2.95 -20.22
N ARG A 849 -41.74 -3.93 -19.97
CA ARG A 849 -40.64 -3.82 -19.00
C ARG A 849 -39.67 -2.70 -19.40
N VAL A 850 -39.27 -1.87 -18.45
CA VAL A 850 -38.31 -0.77 -18.66
C VAL A 850 -36.88 -1.30 -18.48
N TYR A 851 -36.01 -1.06 -19.47
CA TYR A 851 -34.65 -1.62 -19.54
C TYR A 851 -33.52 -0.64 -19.19
N ILE A 852 -33.86 0.58 -18.75
CA ILE A 852 -32.89 1.60 -18.34
C ILE A 852 -32.63 1.53 -16.83
N TRP A 853 -31.54 2.13 -16.36
CA TRP A 853 -31.19 2.14 -14.93
C TRP A 853 -32.21 2.98 -14.12
N PRO A 854 -32.66 2.51 -12.94
CA PRO A 854 -33.54 3.30 -12.08
C PRO A 854 -32.78 4.47 -11.45
N GLY A 855 -33.35 5.67 -11.45
CA GLY A 855 -32.73 6.86 -10.88
C GLY A 855 -31.73 7.59 -11.81
N SER A 856 -30.85 8.41 -11.24
CA SER A 856 -29.96 9.30 -12.01
C SER A 856 -28.63 8.64 -12.40
N LEU A 857 -27.91 9.25 -13.34
CA LEU A 857 -26.54 8.84 -13.69
C LEU A 857 -25.60 8.85 -12.48
N LEU A 858 -25.74 9.82 -11.56
CA LEU A 858 -24.93 9.90 -10.33
C LEU A 858 -25.18 8.69 -9.41
N TYR A 859 -26.43 8.22 -9.33
CA TYR A 859 -26.79 7.02 -8.58
C TYR A 859 -26.15 5.76 -9.20
N HIS A 860 -26.12 5.66 -10.53
CA HIS A 860 -25.44 4.57 -11.23
C HIS A 860 -23.91 4.61 -11.04
N LEU A 861 -23.28 5.78 -11.22
CA LEU A 861 -21.84 5.94 -11.02
C LEU A 861 -21.43 5.61 -9.59
N LYS A 862 -22.27 5.96 -8.59
CA LYS A 862 -22.05 5.58 -7.20
C LYS A 862 -22.15 4.06 -6.99
N PHE A 863 -23.11 3.38 -7.62
CA PHE A 863 -23.22 1.92 -7.59
C PHE A 863 -21.99 1.23 -8.20
N LEU A 864 -21.44 1.77 -9.29
CA LEU A 864 -20.28 1.21 -9.99
C LEU A 864 -18.93 1.51 -9.32
N LYS A 865 -18.83 2.59 -8.52
CA LYS A 865 -17.55 3.07 -7.96
C LYS A 865 -16.83 2.02 -7.09
N HIS A 866 -17.59 1.22 -6.36
CA HIS A 866 -17.07 0.18 -5.48
C HIS A 866 -17.69 -1.16 -5.89
N PRO A 867 -16.99 -1.97 -6.73
CA PRO A 867 -17.49 -3.27 -7.13
C PRO A 867 -17.73 -4.14 -5.89
N ARG A 868 -18.95 -4.66 -5.78
CA ARG A 868 -19.37 -5.57 -4.71
C ARG A 868 -18.96 -6.98 -5.09
N TYR A 869 -17.74 -7.36 -4.75
CA TYR A 869 -17.16 -8.65 -5.14
C TYR A 869 -17.96 -9.85 -4.59
N GLU A 870 -18.72 -9.68 -3.51
CA GLU A 870 -19.67 -10.65 -2.98
C GLU A 870 -20.80 -11.01 -3.96
N HIS A 871 -21.09 -10.14 -4.93
CA HIS A 871 -22.05 -10.38 -6.00
C HIS A 871 -21.51 -11.31 -7.11
N TYR A 872 -20.24 -11.71 -7.03
CA TYR A 872 -19.59 -12.55 -8.03
C TYR A 872 -19.25 -13.94 -7.46
N GLU A 873 -19.32 -14.95 -8.31
CA GLU A 873 -18.62 -16.22 -8.14
C GLU A 873 -17.17 -16.00 -8.59
N ILE A 874 -16.23 -16.40 -7.73
CA ILE A 874 -14.79 -16.25 -7.95
C ILE A 874 -14.20 -17.66 -7.99
N GLU A 875 -13.62 -18.04 -9.11
CA GLU A 875 -12.83 -19.27 -9.21
C GLU A 875 -11.34 -18.92 -9.18
N TYR A 876 -10.54 -19.74 -8.52
CA TYR A 876 -9.08 -19.58 -8.38
C TYR A 876 -8.34 -20.52 -9.34
N GLU A 877 -7.07 -20.20 -9.69
CA GLU A 877 -6.30 -20.96 -10.69
C GLU A 877 -6.18 -22.43 -10.28
N ASP A 878 -5.86 -22.61 -9.00
CA ASP A 878 -5.95 -23.86 -8.27
C ASP A 878 -7.16 -23.77 -7.32
N ALA A 879 -8.20 -24.55 -7.59
CA ALA A 879 -9.41 -24.58 -6.78
C ALA A 879 -9.17 -25.23 -5.41
N ASP A 880 -8.15 -26.09 -5.31
CA ASP A 880 -7.79 -26.80 -4.08
C ASP A 880 -6.76 -25.99 -3.26
N ASN A 881 -6.07 -25.02 -3.89
CA ASN A 881 -5.14 -24.11 -3.21
C ASN A 881 -5.38 -22.64 -3.56
N ILE A 882 -6.47 -22.09 -3.01
CA ILE A 882 -6.78 -20.66 -3.11
C ILE A 882 -5.75 -19.74 -2.45
N TRP A 883 -4.73 -20.28 -1.76
CA TRP A 883 -3.66 -19.56 -1.05
C TRP A 883 -2.34 -19.54 -1.80
N MET A 884 -2.25 -20.14 -3.01
CA MET A 884 -1.03 -20.21 -3.84
C MET A 884 -0.31 -18.86 -4.01
N PHE A 885 -1.11 -17.83 -3.92
CA PHE A 885 -0.76 -16.44 -3.99
C PHE A 885 0.18 -15.90 -2.93
N LEU A 886 0.19 -16.54 -1.74
CA LEU A 886 1.06 -16.18 -0.63
C LEU A 886 2.54 -16.37 -1.00
N GLY A 887 2.80 -17.01 -2.15
CA GLY A 887 4.11 -17.21 -2.71
C GLY A 887 4.98 -18.02 -1.76
N ASN A 888 6.24 -17.65 -1.68
CA ASN A 888 7.23 -18.24 -0.78
C ASN A 888 7.33 -17.50 0.57
N GLY A 889 6.41 -16.57 0.86
CA GLY A 889 6.42 -15.76 2.06
C GLY A 889 7.37 -14.56 2.05
N LYS A 890 7.92 -14.16 0.89
CA LYS A 890 8.67 -12.90 0.70
C LYS A 890 7.94 -11.94 -0.23
N THR A 891 8.16 -10.65 -0.03
CA THR A 891 7.78 -9.59 -0.97
C THR A 891 8.83 -9.43 -2.08
N ILE A 892 8.49 -8.77 -3.19
CA ILE A 892 9.46 -8.50 -4.27
C ILE A 892 10.58 -7.61 -3.73
N SER A 893 10.24 -6.61 -2.92
CA SER A 893 11.20 -5.80 -2.19
C SER A 893 12.19 -6.62 -1.33
N GLN A 894 11.71 -7.63 -0.60
CA GLN A 894 12.58 -8.51 0.20
C GLN A 894 13.51 -9.36 -0.67
N GLU A 895 13.03 -9.91 -1.79
CA GLU A 895 13.86 -10.68 -2.72
C GLU A 895 14.92 -9.81 -3.41
N LYS A 896 14.55 -8.56 -3.77
CA LYS A 896 15.42 -7.67 -4.55
C LYS A 896 16.50 -6.99 -3.71
N TYR A 897 16.16 -6.58 -2.48
CA TYR A 897 17.02 -5.74 -1.65
C TYR A 897 17.51 -6.45 -0.38
N GLY A 898 17.00 -7.64 -0.06
CA GLY A 898 17.38 -8.39 1.14
C GLY A 898 17.19 -7.54 2.41
N LYS A 899 18.28 -7.34 3.16
CA LYS A 899 18.29 -6.50 4.38
C LYS A 899 18.00 -5.02 4.13
N ASP A 900 18.21 -4.54 2.90
CA ASP A 900 18.01 -3.14 2.53
C ASP A 900 16.57 -2.87 2.03
N ALA A 901 15.69 -3.87 2.12
CA ALA A 901 14.29 -3.72 1.75
C ALA A 901 13.61 -2.56 2.53
N PRO A 902 12.77 -1.75 1.86
CA PRO A 902 12.03 -0.69 2.54
C PRO A 902 11.10 -1.27 3.61
N VAL A 903 11.14 -0.69 4.82
CA VAL A 903 10.28 -1.07 5.95
C VAL A 903 9.33 0.09 6.27
N PRO A 904 8.29 0.31 5.48
CA PRO A 904 7.48 1.51 5.60
C PRO A 904 6.47 1.46 6.76
N TYR A 905 6.49 0.37 7.53
CA TYR A 905 5.74 0.20 8.77
C TYR A 905 6.03 1.36 9.74
N ILE A 906 7.31 1.66 10.00
CA ILE A 906 7.75 2.76 10.87
C ILE A 906 7.69 4.09 10.10
N ARG A 907 6.98 5.09 10.62
CA ARG A 907 6.74 6.36 9.92
C ARG A 907 6.51 7.56 10.84
N ASN A 908 6.81 8.76 10.34
CA ASN A 908 6.56 10.02 11.05
C ASN A 908 5.08 10.41 11.12
N ASP A 909 4.32 10.05 10.09
CA ASP A 909 2.93 10.46 9.92
C ASP A 909 2.07 9.24 9.60
N GLU A 910 0.98 9.05 10.33
CA GLU A 910 0.00 8.00 10.07
C GLU A 910 -0.62 8.10 8.67
N TYR A 911 -0.65 9.30 8.09
CA TYR A 911 -1.16 9.58 6.75
C TYR A 911 -0.10 9.52 5.66
N ALA A 912 1.18 9.39 6.00
CA ALA A 912 2.21 9.16 5.00
C ALA A 912 1.85 7.89 4.22
N PRO A 913 1.65 7.99 2.89
CA PRO A 913 1.39 6.81 2.11
C PRO A 913 2.63 5.95 2.14
N TRP A 914 2.37 4.66 2.26
CA TRP A 914 3.41 3.67 2.21
C TRP A 914 3.01 2.59 1.23
N ASP A 915 4.03 2.05 0.60
CA ASP A 915 3.95 0.83 -0.19
C ASP A 915 5.13 -0.05 0.18
N ILE A 916 4.90 -1.36 0.21
CA ILE A 916 5.94 -2.37 0.41
C ILE A 916 6.47 -2.82 -0.97
N GLU A 917 5.83 -2.42 -2.07
CA GLU A 917 6.22 -2.74 -3.45
C GLU A 917 6.39 -1.52 -4.36
#